data_AF-A0A7S2YBR1-F1
#
_entry.id   AF-A0A7S2YBR1-F1
#
_cell.length_a   1.000
_cell.length_b   1.000
_cell.length_c   1.000
_cell.angle_alpha   90.00
_cell.angle_beta   90.00
_cell.angle_gamma   90.00
#
_symmetry.space_group_name_H-M   'P 1'
#
loop_
_entity.id
_entity.type
_entity.pdbx_description
1 polymer ?
#
loop_
_entity_poly.entity_id
_entity_poly.type
_entity_poly.pdbx_seq_one_letter_code
_entity_poly.pdbx_strand_id
1 'polypeptide(L)'
;MAMCRFMVHGLSAVSESSLWLNEKLISASVDLEDPDRLNPQLFGTLVQMVVRGEGEDDTGILPKPPGTNKWWKVRPEMVPTPQMKEQSESSPACLSSYRGILRIASTGGDQKEVGMSLFTNVLNQIIYAEMHNWKPWIHFEISSQSVLYDRWAHGFSNVSLFNVNTDYSILMDQELGIPGQPTKQESNGFDSSVMSTLELRGNGVWNAYFEPIDDFDPQDKSCPSSREIVQLPAHLVMAITSKAPWAIRAWRYDDVPEKLWQPSVGSSLKDWYGPIRSKAHSLVRKYFRFRPHILRRANEVNPVQPGEVCLSIHARNGERKGNFRKRVGSKSFFPYIEEFIKAGGSIIFIATDSSRVLQYMYKNFPTNITDMIRTQGDQVVRTSKEWPLHMIDNHHRVNSEALVDVLAMSKCHFLLHSFSSLAEASIYLNLDLHENSVNLEDPDRVAPPEFGKAVRGVIGSIVEQKAAVEQVQIKMDGQIVRKKLDEATILQRDVGRESRRNALVYLAQKKHSSYSGRDSYSILLRSLDMAQRNYLSLNNHVDSLDIFIFHTSDFTEEDLEILERRMGPSVSGVIRLVDLSGSSFWQRPPHHANDDPNSWYAYPLFSEGYRRMMHWFAIDIWEFFSRWNEQEQNSYRYIFRLDEDSFIHSPIQYDVFDFMEKNKYVYGYRMCTYEMQVTRRMWTLYHKRNPDFAPYREVDLEMCAFYNNFFVADL
;
A
#
# COMPACT_ATOMS: atom_id res chain seq x y z
N MET A 1 14.57 33.24 34.51
CA MET A 1 13.42 33.89 33.85
C MET A 1 12.16 33.24 34.34
N ALA A 2 11.21 33.99 34.88
CA ALA A 2 9.91 33.46 35.27
C ALA A 2 9.15 33.06 34.00
N MET A 3 8.92 31.75 33.79
CA MET A 3 8.07 31.28 32.70
C MET A 3 6.61 31.51 33.09
N CYS A 4 5.92 32.42 32.39
CA CYS A 4 4.46 32.50 32.48
C CYS A 4 3.86 31.14 32.13
N ARG A 5 3.01 30.60 33.02
CA ARG A 5 2.30 29.33 32.82
C ARG A 5 0.92 29.51 32.19
N PHE A 6 0.39 30.72 32.23
CA PHE A 6 -0.90 31.11 31.64
C PHE A 6 -0.77 32.46 30.98
N MET A 7 -1.58 32.69 29.96
CA MET A 7 -1.66 33.99 29.30
C MET A 7 -3.10 34.33 28.98
N VAL A 8 -3.64 35.37 29.63
CA VAL A 8 -4.90 35.98 29.21
C VAL A 8 -4.55 37.15 28.31
N HIS A 9 -5.10 37.18 27.10
CA HIS A 9 -4.74 38.20 26.12
C HIS A 9 -5.92 38.59 25.23
N GLY A 10 -5.84 39.76 24.59
CA GLY A 10 -6.62 40.04 23.37
C GLY A 10 -5.83 39.67 22.12
N LEU A 11 -6.41 39.86 20.94
CA LEU A 11 -5.75 39.51 19.68
C LEU A 11 -4.69 40.58 19.36
N SER A 12 -3.44 40.30 19.71
CA SER A 12 -2.32 41.21 19.49
C SER A 12 -1.06 40.48 19.01
N ALA A 13 -0.25 41.14 18.19
CA ALA A 13 1.01 40.60 17.70
C ALA A 13 1.98 40.21 18.84
N VAL A 14 1.88 40.88 19.99
CA VAL A 14 2.69 40.57 21.19
C VAL A 14 2.23 39.26 21.83
N SER A 15 0.93 39.02 21.86
CA SER A 15 0.33 37.79 22.37
C SER A 15 0.64 36.61 21.47
N GLU A 16 0.52 36.77 20.15
CA GLU A 16 0.94 35.73 19.20
C GLU A 16 2.43 35.42 19.31
N SER A 17 3.29 36.45 19.39
CA SER A 17 4.73 36.26 19.58
C SER A 17 5.04 35.53 20.90
N SER A 18 4.26 35.78 21.95
CA SER A 18 4.41 35.10 23.24
C SER A 18 3.99 33.62 23.19
N LEU A 19 2.96 33.28 22.40
CA LEU A 19 2.58 31.88 22.12
C LEU A 19 3.64 31.16 21.29
N TRP A 20 4.24 31.85 20.32
CA TRP A 20 5.33 31.34 19.50
C TRP A 20 6.60 31.06 20.30
N LEU A 21 6.93 31.92 21.26
CA LEU A 21 8.13 31.78 22.10
C LEU A 21 7.95 30.76 23.24
N ASN A 22 6.72 30.42 23.60
CA ASN A 22 6.42 29.49 24.68
C ASN A 22 5.23 28.60 24.31
N GLU A 23 5.53 27.46 23.69
CA GLU A 23 4.57 26.46 23.21
C GLU A 23 3.58 26.00 24.31
N LYS A 24 4.00 26.01 25.59
CA LYS A 24 3.12 25.66 26.72
C LYS A 24 1.95 26.64 26.89
N LEU A 25 2.09 27.88 26.40
CA LEU A 25 1.02 28.86 26.42
C LEU A 25 -0.06 28.56 25.36
N ILE A 26 0.22 27.80 24.29
CA ILE A 26 -0.77 27.48 23.23
C ILE A 26 -2.00 26.78 23.83
N SER A 27 -1.79 25.87 24.77
CA SER A 27 -2.86 25.16 25.48
C SER A 27 -3.35 25.86 26.75
N ALA A 28 -2.64 26.89 27.22
CA ALA A 28 -2.87 27.55 28.50
C ALA A 28 -3.18 29.06 28.36
N SER A 29 -3.49 29.52 27.15
CA SER A 29 -3.86 30.90 26.87
C SER A 29 -5.36 31.06 26.65
N VAL A 30 -5.93 32.14 27.18
CA VAL A 30 -7.30 32.55 26.91
C VAL A 30 -7.26 33.84 26.10
N ASP A 31 -7.78 33.76 24.88
CA ASP A 31 -8.05 34.92 24.05
C ASP A 31 -9.41 35.50 24.45
N LEU A 32 -9.42 36.72 24.97
CA LEU A 32 -10.63 37.41 25.43
C LEU A 32 -11.52 37.87 24.27
N GLU A 33 -10.97 37.94 23.06
CA GLU A 33 -11.65 38.33 21.82
C GLU A 33 -12.19 37.11 21.04
N ASP A 34 -11.81 35.89 21.43
CA ASP A 34 -12.41 34.67 20.90
C ASP A 34 -13.86 34.52 21.42
N PRO A 35 -14.88 34.49 20.54
CA PRO A 35 -16.28 34.35 20.93
C PRO A 35 -16.58 33.02 21.66
N ASP A 36 -15.70 32.03 21.53
CA ASP A 36 -15.77 30.72 22.21
C ASP A 36 -14.76 30.61 23.37
N ARG A 37 -14.27 31.74 23.92
CA ARG A 37 -13.29 31.73 25.02
C ARG A 37 -13.68 30.76 26.13
N LEU A 38 -12.68 30.08 26.70
CA LEU A 38 -12.84 29.25 27.89
C LEU A 38 -13.69 30.01 28.89
N ASN A 39 -14.82 29.42 29.31
CA ASN A 39 -15.67 30.10 30.27
C ASN A 39 -14.84 30.38 31.54
N PRO A 40 -15.10 31.48 32.27
CA PRO A 40 -14.28 31.85 33.42
C PRO A 40 -14.18 30.76 34.49
N GLN A 41 -15.19 29.91 34.65
CA GLN A 41 -15.13 28.75 35.55
C GLN A 41 -14.11 27.70 35.09
N LEU A 42 -14.09 27.33 33.81
CA LEU A 42 -13.18 26.31 33.26
C LEU A 42 -11.74 26.81 33.27
N PHE A 43 -11.52 28.09 32.98
CA PHE A 43 -10.21 28.72 33.13
C PHE A 43 -9.78 28.76 34.61
N GLY A 44 -10.69 29.10 35.52
CA GLY A 44 -10.44 29.05 36.97
C GLY A 44 -10.04 27.65 37.45
N THR A 45 -10.69 26.61 36.95
CA THR A 45 -10.33 25.21 37.23
C THR A 45 -8.92 24.88 36.74
N LEU A 46 -8.58 25.25 35.50
CA LEU A 46 -7.25 25.04 34.93
C LEU A 46 -6.16 25.76 35.74
N VAL A 47 -6.41 27.01 36.16
CA VAL A 47 -5.50 27.78 37.00
C VAL A 47 -5.31 27.12 38.36
N GLN A 48 -6.40 26.69 39.01
CA GLN A 48 -6.31 26.03 40.32
C GLN A 48 -5.52 24.72 40.27
N MET A 49 -5.69 23.92 39.22
CA MET A 49 -4.96 22.66 39.05
C MET A 49 -3.45 22.88 38.90
N VAL A 50 -3.03 23.85 38.08
CA VAL A 50 -1.61 24.17 37.91
C VAL A 50 -1.00 24.79 39.17
N VAL A 51 -1.77 25.61 39.91
CA VAL A 51 -1.34 26.15 41.20
C VAL A 51 -1.17 25.04 42.26
N ARG A 52 -1.98 23.98 42.19
CA ARG A 52 -1.87 22.80 43.08
C ARG A 52 -0.77 21.82 42.69
N GLY A 53 -0.05 22.08 41.59
CA GLY A 53 0.99 21.17 41.09
C GLY A 53 0.42 19.87 40.49
N GLU A 54 -0.90 19.80 40.25
CA GLU A 54 -1.62 18.62 39.76
C GLU A 54 -1.35 18.32 38.26
N GLY A 55 -0.16 18.68 37.74
CA GLY A 55 0.19 18.56 36.32
C GLY A 55 1.68 18.39 36.02
N GLU A 56 2.55 18.19 37.03
CA GLU A 56 3.99 17.98 36.80
C GLU A 56 4.41 16.50 36.71
N ASP A 57 3.55 15.57 37.17
CA ASP A 57 3.78 14.13 36.99
C ASP A 57 3.21 13.63 35.65
N ASP A 58 3.86 12.63 35.06
CA ASP A 58 3.72 12.13 33.68
C ASP A 58 2.35 11.51 33.32
N THR A 59 1.31 11.76 34.12
CA THR A 59 -0.03 11.17 34.01
C THR A 59 -1.09 12.10 33.40
N GLY A 60 -0.74 13.33 33.00
CA GLY A 60 -1.41 14.14 31.95
C GLY A 60 -2.95 14.22 31.96
N ILE A 61 -3.51 15.33 32.47
CA ILE A 61 -4.95 15.65 32.32
C ILE A 61 -5.22 16.73 31.26
N LEU A 62 -4.22 17.54 30.86
CA LEU A 62 -4.23 18.04 29.48
C LEU A 62 -3.81 16.84 28.62
N PRO A 63 -4.66 16.33 27.71
CA PRO A 63 -4.25 15.23 26.85
C PRO A 63 -3.03 15.69 26.08
N LYS A 64 -1.83 15.28 26.53
CA LYS A 64 -0.66 15.25 25.66
C LYS A 64 -1.14 14.44 24.46
N PRO A 65 -1.11 14.97 23.23
CA PRO A 65 -1.40 14.18 22.06
C PRO A 65 -0.58 12.89 22.21
N PRO A 66 -1.20 11.70 22.08
CA PRO A 66 -0.45 10.45 22.23
C PRO A 66 0.78 10.57 21.35
N GLY A 67 1.98 10.47 21.95
CA GLY A 67 3.22 10.54 21.18
C GLY A 67 3.11 9.62 19.97
N THR A 68 3.63 10.04 18.82
CA THR A 68 3.50 9.37 17.51
C THR A 68 3.52 7.83 17.58
N ASN A 69 4.36 7.26 18.46
CA ASN A 69 4.46 5.82 18.74
C ASN A 69 3.15 5.14 19.21
N LYS A 70 2.31 5.82 20.00
CA LYS A 70 1.00 5.31 20.45
C LYS A 70 -0.05 5.38 19.35
N TRP A 71 0.00 6.40 18.49
CA TRP A 71 -0.91 6.53 17.35
C TRP A 71 -0.68 5.42 16.32
N TRP A 72 0.58 5.11 16.04
CA TRP A 72 0.92 4.09 15.07
C TRP A 72 0.80 2.66 15.58
N LYS A 73 0.87 2.42 16.90
CA LYS A 73 1.15 1.09 17.51
C LYS A 73 1.88 0.18 16.53
N VAL A 74 2.99 0.68 15.95
CA VAL A 74 3.81 -0.15 15.08
C VAL A 74 4.32 -1.22 16.01
N ARG A 75 3.80 -2.44 15.90
CA ARG A 75 4.41 -3.56 16.61
C ARG A 75 5.88 -3.55 16.16
N PRO A 76 6.86 -3.43 17.07
CA PRO A 76 8.27 -3.22 16.72
C PRO A 76 8.82 -4.22 15.69
N GLU A 77 8.16 -5.38 15.57
CA GLU A 77 8.46 -6.50 14.70
C GLU A 77 8.15 -6.28 13.21
N MET A 78 7.55 -5.15 12.81
CA MET A 78 7.07 -4.92 11.42
C MET A 78 7.80 -3.84 10.62
N VAL A 79 8.87 -3.23 11.13
CA VAL A 79 9.79 -2.49 10.26
C VAL A 79 10.71 -3.56 9.66
N PRO A 80 10.63 -3.86 8.35
CA PRO A 80 11.58 -4.78 7.75
C PRO A 80 12.97 -4.23 8.06
N THR A 81 13.78 -4.98 8.81
CA THR A 81 15.22 -4.71 8.83
C THR A 81 15.63 -4.70 7.37
N PRO A 82 16.28 -3.63 6.86
CA PRO A 82 16.70 -3.60 5.47
C PRO A 82 17.49 -4.87 5.22
N GLN A 83 16.91 -5.83 4.50
CA GLN A 83 17.65 -7.01 4.09
C GLN A 83 18.78 -6.46 3.25
N MET A 84 20.03 -6.67 3.69
CA MET A 84 21.19 -6.36 2.88
C MET A 84 21.00 -7.15 1.60
N LYS A 85 20.59 -6.48 0.52
CA LYS A 85 20.53 -7.08 -0.81
C LYS A 85 21.92 -7.60 -1.09
N GLU A 86 22.05 -8.92 -1.25
CA GLU A 86 23.29 -9.52 -1.73
C GLU A 86 23.64 -8.88 -3.09
N GLN A 87 24.85 -8.33 -3.18
CA GLN A 87 25.29 -7.39 -4.22
C GLN A 87 25.51 -8.01 -5.61
N SER A 88 24.79 -9.06 -6.02
CA SER A 88 25.25 -9.90 -7.14
C SER A 88 24.60 -9.68 -8.52
N GLU A 89 23.60 -8.81 -8.67
CA GLU A 89 23.08 -8.45 -10.00
C GLU A 89 22.93 -6.93 -10.14
N SER A 90 23.51 -6.37 -11.20
CA SER A 90 23.45 -4.94 -11.49
C SER A 90 22.00 -4.45 -11.49
N SER A 91 21.71 -3.39 -10.74
CA SER A 91 20.34 -2.86 -10.63
C SER A 91 19.78 -2.58 -12.04
N PRO A 92 18.61 -3.14 -12.41
CA PRO A 92 17.92 -2.85 -13.67
C PRO A 92 17.79 -1.34 -13.92
N ALA A 93 17.79 -0.54 -12.85
CA ALA A 93 17.84 0.90 -12.93
C ALA A 93 18.90 1.46 -13.84
N CYS A 94 20.09 0.86 -13.80
CA CYS A 94 21.28 1.41 -14.41
C CYS A 94 21.56 0.87 -15.81
N LEU A 95 20.72 -0.06 -16.29
CA LEU A 95 20.71 -0.58 -17.66
C LEU A 95 19.53 -0.04 -18.51
N SER A 96 18.70 0.81 -17.92
CA SER A 96 17.51 1.35 -18.57
C SER A 96 17.82 2.34 -19.70
N SER A 97 16.94 2.40 -20.71
CA SER A 97 16.99 3.30 -21.89
C SER A 97 16.71 4.78 -21.59
N TYR A 98 16.75 5.18 -20.32
CA TYR A 98 16.56 6.58 -19.90
C TYR A 98 17.84 7.38 -20.14
N ARG A 99 17.68 8.68 -20.42
CA ARG A 99 18.80 9.61 -20.65
C ARG A 99 19.65 9.83 -19.40
N GLY A 100 19.01 9.79 -18.24
CA GLY A 100 19.63 9.98 -16.92
C GLY A 100 18.58 9.92 -15.82
N ILE A 101 18.90 10.48 -14.66
CA ILE A 101 18.03 10.52 -13.49
C ILE A 101 17.50 11.95 -13.28
N LEU A 102 16.18 12.12 -13.19
CA LEU A 102 15.58 13.35 -12.69
C LEU A 102 15.40 13.22 -11.17
N ARG A 103 16.22 13.95 -10.41
CA ARG A 103 16.09 14.05 -8.97
C ARG A 103 14.96 15.02 -8.61
N ILE A 104 13.92 14.49 -7.97
CA ILE A 104 12.80 15.23 -7.39
C ILE A 104 13.17 15.54 -5.93
N ALA A 105 13.81 16.70 -5.74
CA ALA A 105 14.34 17.12 -4.44
C ALA A 105 13.51 18.19 -3.73
N SER A 106 12.60 18.86 -4.43
CA SER A 106 11.77 19.95 -3.93
C SER A 106 10.34 19.81 -4.43
N THR A 107 9.38 20.29 -3.66
CA THR A 107 7.98 20.44 -4.09
C THR A 107 7.65 21.86 -4.54
N GLY A 108 8.64 22.77 -4.56
CA GLY A 108 8.46 24.15 -5.00
C GLY A 108 7.85 25.07 -3.93
N GLY A 109 8.60 26.11 -3.52
CA GLY A 109 8.13 27.20 -2.65
C GLY A 109 7.71 26.83 -1.21
N ASP A 110 7.21 27.83 -0.48
CA ASP A 110 6.67 27.74 0.90
C ASP A 110 5.27 27.09 0.94
N GLN A 111 5.09 25.99 0.21
CA GLN A 111 3.82 25.29 0.12
C GLN A 111 3.45 24.67 1.47
N LYS A 112 2.26 25.04 1.97
CA LYS A 112 1.74 24.68 3.30
C LYS A 112 0.88 23.40 3.34
N GLU A 113 0.74 22.70 2.21
CA GLU A 113 -0.24 21.62 2.06
C GLU A 113 0.36 20.31 1.55
N VAL A 114 0.20 19.25 2.34
CA VAL A 114 0.68 17.89 2.08
C VAL A 114 0.22 17.34 0.73
N GLY A 115 -1.08 17.50 0.43
CA GLY A 115 -1.64 16.99 -0.82
C GLY A 115 -1.01 17.63 -2.05
N MET A 116 -0.73 18.94 -2.00
CA MET A 116 -0.09 19.61 -3.12
C MET A 116 1.37 19.16 -3.26
N SER A 117 2.08 19.09 -2.13
CA SER A 117 3.48 18.73 -2.09
C SER A 117 3.74 17.28 -2.55
N LEU A 118 2.98 16.30 -2.04
CA LEU A 118 3.22 14.88 -2.30
C LEU A 118 2.53 14.34 -3.56
N PHE A 119 1.40 14.92 -3.98
CA PHE A 119 0.70 14.49 -5.19
C PHE A 119 0.92 15.46 -6.33
N THR A 120 0.39 16.68 -6.25
CA THR A 120 0.41 17.62 -7.39
C THR A 120 1.84 17.90 -7.89
N ASN A 121 2.73 18.35 -7.01
CA ASN A 121 4.06 18.80 -7.40
C ASN A 121 5.01 17.64 -7.75
N VAL A 122 4.86 16.49 -7.08
CA VAL A 122 5.61 15.27 -7.43
C VAL A 122 5.13 14.71 -8.77
N LEU A 123 3.81 14.56 -8.98
CA LEU A 123 3.27 14.02 -10.23
C LEU A 123 3.64 14.91 -11.41
N ASN A 124 3.62 16.23 -11.25
CA ASN A 124 4.06 17.17 -12.28
C ASN A 124 5.54 16.99 -12.66
N GLN A 125 6.41 16.72 -11.68
CA GLN A 125 7.82 16.42 -11.96
C GLN A 125 7.99 15.03 -12.59
N ILE A 126 7.17 14.05 -12.22
CA ILE A 126 7.15 12.73 -12.88
C ILE A 126 6.68 12.86 -14.34
N ILE A 127 5.65 13.67 -14.63
CA ILE A 127 5.22 13.95 -16.01
C ILE A 127 6.37 14.55 -16.80
N TYR A 128 7.03 15.56 -16.25
CA TYR A 128 8.22 16.16 -16.87
C TYR A 128 9.32 15.12 -17.14
N ALA A 129 9.57 14.21 -16.18
CA ALA A 129 10.53 13.12 -16.36
C ALA A 129 10.14 12.22 -17.54
N GLU A 130 8.89 11.76 -17.61
CA GLU A 130 8.40 10.89 -18.68
C GLU A 130 8.46 11.58 -20.06
N MET A 131 8.07 12.86 -20.12
CA MET A 131 8.08 13.64 -21.36
C MET A 131 9.48 13.78 -21.98
N HIS A 132 10.51 13.82 -21.13
CA HIS A 132 11.90 14.02 -21.57
C HIS A 132 12.76 12.75 -21.47
N ASN A 133 12.15 11.59 -21.23
CA ASN A 133 12.82 10.30 -21.08
C ASN A 133 13.89 10.27 -19.96
N TRP A 134 13.55 10.82 -18.80
CA TRP A 134 14.35 10.76 -17.58
C TRP A 134 13.71 9.80 -16.58
N LYS A 135 14.55 9.09 -15.82
CA LYS A 135 14.07 8.22 -14.75
C LYS A 135 13.81 9.06 -13.50
N PRO A 136 12.58 9.12 -12.97
CA PRO A 136 12.30 9.91 -11.78
C PRO A 136 12.89 9.24 -10.53
N TRP A 137 13.52 10.03 -9.66
CA TRP A 137 14.03 9.59 -8.36
C TRP A 137 13.68 10.63 -7.29
N ILE A 138 12.93 10.23 -6.27
CA ILE A 138 12.42 11.16 -5.24
C ILE A 138 13.30 11.10 -4.00
N HIS A 139 13.93 12.21 -3.67
CA HIS A 139 14.67 12.39 -2.42
C HIS A 139 14.61 13.85 -1.98
N PHE A 140 13.60 14.19 -1.17
CA PHE A 140 13.39 15.56 -0.69
C PHE A 140 14.50 16.03 0.26
N GLU A 141 14.98 17.25 0.02
CA GLU A 141 15.96 17.91 0.88
C GLU A 141 15.30 18.64 2.05
N ILE A 142 15.99 18.62 3.20
CA ILE A 142 15.57 19.27 4.44
C ILE A 142 15.31 20.77 4.24
N SER A 143 16.24 21.44 3.57
CA SER A 143 16.20 22.89 3.31
C SER A 143 15.00 23.31 2.46
N SER A 144 14.47 22.38 1.67
CA SER A 144 13.46 22.69 0.67
C SER A 144 12.04 22.42 1.16
N GLN A 145 11.83 21.73 2.29
CA GLN A 145 10.52 21.20 2.69
C GLN A 145 10.27 21.28 4.21
N SER A 146 10.23 22.49 4.76
CA SER A 146 9.97 22.68 6.19
C SER A 146 8.68 22.00 6.65
N VAL A 147 7.62 22.00 5.83
CA VAL A 147 6.28 21.46 6.16
C VAL A 147 6.20 19.92 6.09
N LEU A 148 7.06 19.27 5.31
CA LEU A 148 7.06 17.80 5.23
C LEU A 148 8.12 17.17 6.13
N TYR A 149 9.23 17.87 6.33
CA TYR A 149 10.38 17.35 7.04
C TYR A 149 10.16 17.40 8.54
N ASP A 150 10.20 16.23 9.15
CA ASP A 150 10.40 16.01 10.57
C ASP A 150 11.80 15.44 10.84
N ARG A 151 12.57 16.09 11.74
CA ARG A 151 13.96 15.70 12.01
C ARG A 151 14.10 14.32 12.67
N TRP A 152 13.08 13.88 13.41
CA TRP A 152 13.10 12.63 14.15
C TRP A 152 12.67 11.45 13.27
N ALA A 153 11.67 11.65 12.42
CA ALA A 153 11.17 10.62 11.51
C ALA A 153 12.09 10.40 10.30
N HIS A 154 12.77 11.45 9.83
CA HIS A 154 13.56 11.36 8.59
C HIS A 154 15.08 11.27 8.79
N GLY A 155 15.55 11.35 10.04
CA GLY A 155 16.94 11.07 10.43
C GLY A 155 17.95 12.11 9.99
N PHE A 156 18.13 13.19 10.75
CA PHE A 156 19.06 14.29 10.40
C PHE A 156 20.55 13.88 10.33
N SER A 157 20.97 12.85 11.08
CA SER A 157 22.40 12.51 11.28
C SER A 157 23.05 11.75 10.13
N ASN A 158 22.27 11.15 9.24
CA ASN A 158 22.81 10.32 8.17
C ASN A 158 23.10 11.20 6.95
N VAL A 159 24.39 11.46 6.70
CA VAL A 159 24.84 12.20 5.52
C VAL A 159 25.51 11.20 4.57
N SER A 160 25.04 11.15 3.33
CA SER A 160 25.66 10.36 2.26
C SER A 160 26.14 11.30 1.17
N LEU A 161 27.40 11.15 0.75
CA LEU A 161 28.04 12.00 -0.26
C LEU A 161 28.24 11.21 -1.54
N PHE A 162 27.87 11.79 -2.69
CA PHE A 162 27.95 11.16 -3.99
C PHE A 162 28.53 12.12 -5.01
N ASN A 163 29.47 11.66 -5.83
CA ASN A 163 29.89 12.45 -6.98
C ASN A 163 28.92 12.18 -8.12
N VAL A 164 28.31 13.23 -8.63
CA VAL A 164 27.30 13.17 -9.69
C VAL A 164 27.70 14.11 -10.82
N ASN A 165 27.40 13.72 -12.05
CA ASN A 165 27.53 14.61 -13.19
C ASN A 165 26.29 15.53 -13.24
N THR A 166 26.53 16.84 -13.08
CA THR A 166 25.51 17.90 -13.15
C THR A 166 25.67 18.81 -14.38
N ASP A 167 26.23 18.28 -15.47
CA ASP A 167 26.48 19.04 -16.71
C ASP A 167 25.19 19.48 -17.42
N TYR A 168 24.00 19.19 -16.87
CA TYR A 168 22.71 19.58 -17.44
C TYR A 168 22.12 20.78 -16.71
N SER A 169 21.72 21.78 -17.48
CA SER A 169 20.82 22.83 -17.03
C SER A 169 19.43 22.64 -17.62
N ILE A 170 18.45 23.10 -16.84
CA ILE A 170 17.08 23.25 -17.31
C ILE A 170 16.85 24.75 -17.45
N LEU A 171 16.86 25.23 -18.69
CA LEU A 171 16.54 26.62 -18.99
C LEU A 171 15.03 26.83 -18.94
N MET A 172 14.62 28.01 -18.49
CA MET A 172 13.21 28.39 -18.55
C MET A 172 12.85 28.71 -20.00
N ASP A 173 11.77 28.11 -20.49
CA ASP A 173 11.11 28.51 -21.73
C ASP A 173 10.67 29.98 -21.59
N GLN A 174 11.17 30.85 -22.46
CA GLN A 174 10.95 32.30 -22.33
C GLN A 174 9.50 32.70 -22.61
N GLU A 175 8.78 31.94 -23.44
CA GLU A 175 7.41 32.26 -23.84
C GLU A 175 6.42 31.82 -22.75
N LEU A 176 6.60 30.61 -22.24
CA LEU A 176 5.69 29.98 -21.29
C LEU A 176 6.11 30.19 -19.83
N GLY A 177 7.38 30.51 -19.59
CA GLY A 177 7.94 30.64 -18.25
C GLY A 177 7.93 29.32 -17.48
N ILE A 178 8.06 28.18 -18.17
CA ILE A 178 8.09 26.81 -17.62
C ILE A 178 9.45 26.17 -17.90
N PRO A 179 9.86 25.07 -17.23
CA PRO A 179 11.10 24.40 -17.59
C PRO A 179 11.07 23.86 -19.02
N GLY A 180 12.08 24.22 -19.82
CA GLY A 180 12.36 23.63 -21.13
C GLY A 180 13.04 22.26 -21.00
N GLN A 181 13.44 21.67 -22.12
CA GLN A 181 14.14 20.39 -22.11
C GLN A 181 15.51 20.51 -21.38
N PRO A 182 15.93 19.50 -20.60
CA PRO A 182 17.29 19.49 -20.05
C PRO A 182 18.32 19.50 -21.19
N THR A 183 19.22 20.47 -21.16
CA THR A 183 20.30 20.65 -22.15
C THR A 183 21.64 20.51 -21.47
N LYS A 184 22.56 19.77 -22.10
CA LYS A 184 23.95 19.72 -21.66
C LYS A 184 24.56 21.11 -21.83
N GLN A 185 25.20 21.62 -20.79
CA GLN A 185 25.92 22.89 -20.88
C GLN A 185 27.10 22.71 -21.84
N GLU A 186 27.15 23.50 -22.90
CA GLU A 186 28.33 23.57 -23.75
C GLU A 186 29.47 24.13 -22.91
N SER A 187 30.48 23.30 -22.63
CA SER A 187 31.67 23.77 -21.95
C SER A 187 32.36 24.79 -22.86
N ASN A 188 32.60 26.00 -22.35
CA ASN A 188 33.30 27.08 -23.07
C ASN A 188 34.81 26.77 -23.23
N GLY A 189 35.16 25.60 -23.77
CA GLY A 189 36.54 25.16 -24.06
C GLY A 189 37.37 24.71 -22.85
N PHE A 190 36.79 24.60 -21.65
CA PHE A 190 37.44 23.97 -20.49
C PHE A 190 36.97 22.52 -20.35
N ASP A 191 37.85 21.59 -20.67
CA ASP A 191 37.61 20.15 -20.90
C ASP A 191 37.53 19.32 -19.60
N SER A 192 36.80 19.81 -18.58
CA SER A 192 36.58 19.06 -17.34
C SER A 192 35.11 18.98 -17.02
N SER A 193 34.52 17.77 -17.13
CA SER A 193 33.22 17.46 -16.53
C SER A 193 33.23 17.87 -15.07
N VAL A 194 32.37 18.81 -14.68
CA VAL A 194 32.35 19.30 -13.31
C VAL A 194 31.59 18.27 -12.47
N MET A 195 32.34 17.34 -11.87
CA MET A 195 31.81 16.44 -10.87
C MET A 195 31.40 17.27 -9.65
N SER A 196 30.11 17.32 -9.34
CA SER A 196 29.61 17.92 -8.11
C SER A 196 29.36 16.85 -7.07
N THR A 197 29.64 17.16 -5.80
CA THR A 197 29.31 16.26 -4.69
C THR A 197 27.89 16.56 -4.24
N LEU A 198 26.97 15.62 -4.49
CA LEU A 198 25.61 15.62 -3.99
C LEU A 198 25.58 15.11 -2.55
N GLU A 199 25.10 15.94 -1.64
CA GLU A 199 24.88 15.60 -0.24
C GLU A 199 23.42 15.19 -0.01
N LEU A 200 23.19 13.93 0.35
CA LEU A 200 21.89 13.42 0.77
C LEU A 200 21.83 13.36 2.29
N ARG A 201 20.82 13.99 2.88
CA ARG A 201 20.59 13.96 4.32
C ARG A 201 19.34 13.16 4.66
N GLY A 202 19.51 12.23 5.60
CA GLY A 202 18.45 11.37 6.10
C GLY A 202 18.00 10.29 5.12
N ASN A 203 16.88 9.65 5.44
CA ASN A 203 16.31 8.56 4.65
C ASN A 203 15.42 9.06 3.49
N GLY A 204 15.26 10.37 3.32
CA GLY A 204 14.37 11.01 2.37
C GLY A 204 12.91 11.02 2.84
N VAL A 205 12.27 12.20 2.83
CA VAL A 205 10.89 12.38 3.34
C VAL A 205 9.87 11.48 2.64
N TRP A 206 10.05 11.23 1.34
CA TRP A 206 9.21 10.30 0.57
C TRP A 206 9.16 8.90 1.20
N ASN A 207 10.31 8.39 1.63
CA ASN A 207 10.45 7.02 2.13
C ASN A 207 9.75 6.80 3.47
N ALA A 208 9.36 7.86 4.19
CA ALA A 208 8.55 7.72 5.39
C ALA A 208 7.10 7.33 5.08
N TYR A 209 6.58 7.69 3.90
CA TYR A 209 5.18 7.50 3.53
C TYR A 209 4.97 6.52 2.38
N PHE A 210 5.94 6.41 1.48
CA PHE A 210 5.88 5.57 0.30
C PHE A 210 7.12 4.67 0.21
N GLU A 211 7.03 3.61 -0.58
CA GLU A 211 8.18 2.87 -1.08
C GLU A 211 8.88 3.69 -2.17
N PRO A 212 10.19 3.49 -2.40
CA PRO A 212 10.90 4.12 -3.50
C PRO A 212 10.18 3.86 -4.82
N ILE A 213 10.01 4.90 -5.64
CA ILE A 213 9.35 4.79 -6.94
C ILE A 213 10.18 3.98 -7.95
N ASP A 214 11.43 3.73 -7.61
CA ASP A 214 12.43 3.13 -8.46
C ASP A 214 13.52 2.41 -7.66
N ASP A 215 14.25 1.52 -8.32
CA ASP A 215 15.40 0.76 -7.81
C ASP A 215 16.75 1.48 -7.95
N PHE A 216 16.76 2.73 -8.42
CA PHE A 216 17.97 3.56 -8.43
C PHE A 216 18.49 3.79 -7.00
N ASP A 217 19.68 3.26 -6.75
CA ASP A 217 20.46 3.51 -5.55
C ASP A 217 21.73 4.27 -5.94
N PRO A 218 21.91 5.53 -5.47
CA PRO A 218 23.13 6.30 -5.78
C PRO A 218 24.40 5.66 -5.18
N GLN A 219 24.29 4.70 -4.25
CA GLN A 219 25.42 3.92 -3.70
C GLN A 219 25.77 2.68 -4.54
N ASP A 220 24.91 2.30 -5.49
CA ASP A 220 25.14 1.11 -6.30
C ASP A 220 26.32 1.35 -7.27
N LYS A 221 27.46 0.70 -6.97
CA LYS A 221 28.67 0.78 -7.79
C LYS A 221 28.51 0.14 -9.18
N SER A 222 27.48 -0.67 -9.38
CA SER A 222 27.15 -1.24 -10.70
C SER A 222 26.56 -0.18 -11.65
N CYS A 223 26.04 0.91 -11.10
CA CYS A 223 25.62 2.06 -11.88
C CYS A 223 26.86 2.80 -12.38
N PRO A 224 27.00 3.01 -13.71
CA PRO A 224 28.07 3.84 -14.23
C PRO A 224 28.02 5.19 -13.52
N SER A 225 29.14 5.57 -12.90
CA SER A 225 29.33 6.88 -12.27
C SER A 225 29.10 8.06 -13.23
N SER A 226 28.91 7.77 -14.52
CA SER A 226 28.59 8.69 -15.60
C SER A 226 27.10 8.98 -15.78
N ARG A 227 26.17 8.39 -15.02
CA ARG A 227 24.76 8.74 -15.19
C ARG A 227 24.50 10.18 -14.74
N GLU A 228 23.95 10.95 -15.65
CA GLU A 228 23.65 12.37 -15.47
C GLU A 228 22.46 12.51 -14.51
N ILE A 229 22.62 13.33 -13.48
CA ILE A 229 21.54 13.66 -12.55
C ILE A 229 21.15 15.11 -12.77
N VAL A 230 19.89 15.33 -13.13
CA VAL A 230 19.32 16.66 -13.28
C VAL A 230 18.27 16.91 -12.20
N GLN A 231 18.17 18.15 -11.76
CA GLN A 231 17.19 18.57 -10.76
C GLN A 231 16.50 19.86 -11.21
N LEU A 232 15.19 19.94 -11.03
CA LEU A 232 14.44 21.16 -11.25
C LEU A 232 14.67 22.17 -10.11
N PRO A 233 15.05 23.41 -10.41
CA PRO A 233 15.00 24.50 -9.43
C PRO A 233 13.59 24.67 -8.85
N ALA A 234 13.49 25.02 -7.55
CA ALA A 234 12.21 25.13 -6.85
C ALA A 234 11.22 26.10 -7.53
N HIS A 235 11.71 27.20 -8.11
CA HIS A 235 10.87 28.16 -8.84
C HIS A 235 10.32 27.57 -10.16
N LEU A 236 11.05 26.66 -10.82
CA LEU A 236 10.56 25.96 -12.01
C LEU A 236 9.56 24.87 -11.65
N VAL A 237 9.69 24.21 -10.49
CA VAL A 237 8.65 23.29 -9.99
C VAL A 237 7.32 24.01 -9.81
N MET A 238 7.34 25.20 -9.20
CA MET A 238 6.17 26.06 -9.09
C MET A 238 5.62 26.50 -10.45
N ALA A 239 6.51 26.85 -11.39
CA ALA A 239 6.13 27.24 -12.73
C ALA A 239 5.45 26.11 -13.52
N ILE A 240 5.85 24.85 -13.33
CA ILE A 240 5.14 23.72 -13.92
C ILE A 240 3.69 23.71 -13.42
N THR A 241 3.52 23.67 -12.09
CA THR A 241 2.19 23.54 -11.48
C THR A 241 1.25 24.68 -11.87
N SER A 242 1.77 25.91 -11.98
CA SER A 242 0.97 27.06 -12.39
C SER A 242 0.77 27.12 -13.91
N LYS A 243 1.84 27.13 -14.70
CA LYS A 243 1.80 27.55 -16.11
C LYS A 243 1.85 26.41 -17.14
N ALA A 244 2.32 25.21 -16.79
CA ALA A 244 2.49 24.17 -17.82
C ALA A 244 1.14 23.58 -18.27
N PRO A 245 0.81 23.55 -19.57
CA PRO A 245 -0.51 23.13 -20.04
C PRO A 245 -0.82 21.66 -19.70
N TRP A 246 0.20 20.83 -19.56
CA TRP A 246 0.11 19.41 -19.22
C TRP A 246 0.11 19.13 -17.69
N ALA A 247 0.24 20.16 -16.86
CA ALA A 247 0.31 19.98 -15.42
C ALA A 247 -1.01 19.49 -14.83
N ILE A 248 -0.89 18.57 -13.89
CA ILE A 248 -1.94 18.22 -12.95
C ILE A 248 -2.16 19.38 -11.98
N ARG A 249 -3.42 19.68 -11.73
CA ARG A 249 -3.83 20.81 -10.89
C ARG A 249 -4.98 20.39 -10.00
N ALA A 250 -5.04 20.99 -8.82
CA ALA A 250 -6.10 20.71 -7.87
C ALA A 250 -7.22 21.75 -7.87
N TRP A 251 -6.95 22.97 -8.34
CA TRP A 251 -7.92 24.06 -8.48
C TRP A 251 -7.35 25.21 -9.30
N ARG A 252 -8.21 26.15 -9.70
CA ARG A 252 -7.85 27.38 -10.43
C ARG A 252 -6.97 28.30 -9.58
N TYR A 253 -5.70 28.45 -9.95
CA TYR A 253 -4.74 29.36 -9.30
C TYR A 253 -4.89 30.79 -9.83
N ASP A 254 -4.76 31.78 -8.93
CA ASP A 254 -4.96 33.21 -9.25
C ASP A 254 -3.92 33.79 -10.21
N ASP A 255 -2.69 33.28 -10.14
CA ASP A 255 -1.53 33.73 -10.92
C ASP A 255 -1.45 33.09 -12.31
N VAL A 256 -2.43 32.25 -12.67
CA VAL A 256 -2.42 31.49 -13.91
C VAL A 256 -3.42 32.11 -14.91
N PRO A 257 -2.96 32.46 -16.14
CA PRO A 257 -3.80 33.04 -17.16
C PRO A 257 -5.09 32.26 -17.42
N GLU A 258 -6.21 32.97 -17.57
CA GLU A 258 -7.53 32.35 -17.77
C GLU A 258 -7.57 31.41 -18.97
N LYS A 259 -6.83 31.70 -20.05
CA LYS A 259 -6.70 30.82 -21.22
C LYS A 259 -6.18 29.40 -20.90
N LEU A 260 -5.44 29.23 -19.80
CA LEU A 260 -4.97 27.91 -19.33
C LEU A 260 -6.02 27.20 -18.47
N TRP A 261 -7.07 27.91 -18.05
CA TRP A 261 -8.18 27.41 -17.24
C TRP A 261 -9.50 27.32 -17.98
N GLN A 262 -9.58 27.83 -19.21
CA GLN A 262 -10.81 27.81 -19.98
C GLN A 262 -11.06 26.38 -20.44
N PRO A 263 -12.16 25.74 -19.97
CA PRO A 263 -12.72 24.61 -20.70
C PRO A 263 -12.95 25.08 -22.13
N SER A 264 -12.79 24.19 -23.12
CA SER A 264 -13.30 24.49 -24.48
C SER A 264 -14.73 25.00 -24.37
N VAL A 265 -15.10 26.02 -25.14
CA VAL A 265 -16.43 26.65 -25.05
C VAL A 265 -17.52 25.58 -25.03
N GLY A 266 -18.30 25.52 -23.94
CA GLY A 266 -19.36 24.52 -23.72
C GLY A 266 -18.98 23.25 -22.95
N SER A 267 -17.72 23.07 -22.54
CA SER A 267 -17.31 21.97 -21.66
C SER A 267 -17.38 22.34 -20.18
N SER A 268 -17.78 21.38 -19.34
CA SER A 268 -17.83 21.57 -17.89
C SER A 268 -16.43 21.52 -17.28
N LEU A 269 -16.28 22.03 -16.05
CA LEU A 269 -15.04 21.88 -15.31
C LEU A 269 -14.69 20.40 -15.07
N LYS A 270 -15.72 19.55 -14.90
CA LYS A 270 -15.56 18.09 -14.81
C LYS A 270 -14.88 17.55 -16.08
N ASP A 271 -15.41 17.86 -17.26
CA ASP A 271 -14.85 17.40 -18.54
C ASP A 271 -13.40 17.86 -18.72
N TRP A 272 -13.10 19.10 -18.33
CA TRP A 272 -11.75 19.65 -18.39
C TRP A 272 -10.75 18.87 -17.50
N TYR A 273 -11.17 18.46 -16.29
CA TYR A 273 -10.32 17.66 -15.40
C TYR A 273 -10.15 16.20 -15.83
N GLY A 274 -11.03 15.65 -16.66
CA GLY A 274 -11.03 14.23 -17.02
C GLY A 274 -9.68 13.72 -17.54
N PRO A 275 -9.11 14.29 -18.62
CA PRO A 275 -7.81 13.88 -19.14
C PRO A 275 -6.68 14.03 -18.12
N ILE A 276 -6.72 15.11 -17.32
CA ILE A 276 -5.71 15.42 -16.29
C ILE A 276 -5.74 14.35 -15.18
N ARG A 277 -6.92 14.05 -14.64
CA ARG A 277 -7.14 13.04 -13.59
C ARG A 277 -6.81 11.64 -14.09
N SER A 278 -7.14 11.31 -15.33
CA SER A 278 -6.77 10.03 -15.95
C SER A 278 -5.25 9.85 -16.06
N LYS A 279 -4.53 10.87 -16.52
CA LYS A 279 -3.05 10.84 -16.53
C LYS A 279 -2.50 10.73 -15.11
N ALA A 280 -3.00 11.51 -14.15
CA ALA A 280 -2.61 11.43 -12.75
C ALA A 280 -2.83 10.02 -12.18
N HIS A 281 -3.99 9.42 -12.43
CA HIS A 281 -4.33 8.06 -11.99
C HIS A 281 -3.35 7.01 -12.52
N SER A 282 -3.01 7.08 -13.81
CA SER A 282 -2.04 6.17 -14.41
C SER A 282 -0.66 6.24 -13.73
N LEU A 283 -0.21 7.44 -13.37
CA LEU A 283 1.07 7.67 -12.72
C LEU A 283 1.07 7.26 -11.25
N VAL A 284 0.01 7.59 -10.51
CA VAL A 284 -0.17 7.14 -9.12
C VAL A 284 -0.17 5.62 -9.06
N ARG A 285 -0.91 4.93 -9.93
CA ARG A 285 -0.92 3.46 -9.99
C ARG A 285 0.45 2.87 -10.31
N LYS A 286 1.25 3.56 -11.13
CA LYS A 286 2.60 3.14 -11.53
C LYS A 286 3.62 3.34 -10.41
N TYR A 287 3.69 4.53 -9.83
CA TYR A 287 4.80 4.96 -8.98
C TYR A 287 4.46 5.03 -7.48
N PHE A 288 3.21 5.27 -7.09
CA PHE A 288 2.89 5.49 -5.68
C PHE A 288 2.60 4.15 -5.01
N ARG A 289 3.46 3.78 -4.06
CA ARG A 289 3.35 2.58 -3.24
C ARG A 289 3.36 3.00 -1.78
N PHE A 290 2.21 3.02 -1.12
CA PHE A 290 2.13 3.47 0.27
C PHE A 290 2.83 2.48 1.20
N ARG A 291 3.42 2.98 2.30
CA ARG A 291 3.95 2.12 3.35
C ARG A 291 2.84 1.25 3.96
N PRO A 292 3.14 0.00 4.34
CA PRO A 292 2.14 -0.94 4.87
C PRO A 292 1.33 -0.40 6.07
N HIS A 293 1.96 0.40 6.94
CA HIS A 293 1.27 0.94 8.12
C HIS A 293 0.20 1.97 7.77
N ILE A 294 0.40 2.79 6.72
CA ILE A 294 -0.60 3.75 6.23
C ILE A 294 -1.78 3.00 5.60
N LEU A 295 -1.50 2.00 4.75
CA LEU A 295 -2.52 1.15 4.13
C LEU A 295 -3.38 0.43 5.18
N ARG A 296 -2.73 -0.20 6.16
CA ARG A 296 -3.39 -0.87 7.28
C ARG A 296 -4.33 0.09 8.01
N ARG A 297 -3.83 1.28 8.38
CA ARG A 297 -4.64 2.26 9.10
C ARG A 297 -5.83 2.75 8.28
N ALA A 298 -5.63 3.00 6.98
CA ALA A 298 -6.73 3.34 6.08
C ALA A 298 -7.78 2.22 5.97
N ASN A 299 -7.39 0.95 6.07
CA ASN A 299 -8.30 -0.20 6.15
C ASN A 299 -9.07 -0.25 7.46
N GLU A 300 -8.42 0.05 8.58
CA GLU A 300 -9.05 0.06 9.90
C GLU A 300 -10.11 1.16 10.05
N VAL A 301 -9.82 2.38 9.54
CA VAL A 301 -10.70 3.54 9.73
C VAL A 301 -11.85 3.61 8.74
N ASN A 302 -11.72 2.93 7.59
CA ASN A 302 -12.79 2.82 6.60
C ASN A 302 -12.82 1.42 5.95
N PRO A 303 -13.31 0.39 6.66
CA PRO A 303 -13.41 -0.98 6.18
C PRO A 303 -14.66 -1.18 5.34
N VAL A 304 -14.78 -0.49 4.20
CA VAL A 304 -15.92 -0.63 3.28
C VAL A 304 -15.97 -2.08 2.77
N GLN A 305 -17.04 -2.80 3.11
CA GLN A 305 -17.26 -4.17 2.69
C GLN A 305 -17.92 -4.24 1.30
N PRO A 306 -17.77 -5.36 0.57
CA PRO A 306 -18.53 -5.61 -0.65
C PRO A 306 -20.04 -5.47 -0.40
N GLY A 307 -20.70 -4.66 -1.23
CA GLY A 307 -22.13 -4.36 -1.11
C GLY A 307 -22.48 -3.15 -0.25
N GLU A 308 -21.53 -2.60 0.51
CA GLU A 308 -21.75 -1.33 1.20
C GLU A 308 -21.43 -0.16 0.27
N VAL A 309 -22.34 0.81 0.18
CA VAL A 309 -22.10 2.04 -0.57
C VAL A 309 -21.61 3.11 0.39
N CYS A 310 -20.35 3.51 0.21
CA CYS A 310 -19.70 4.57 0.97
C CYS A 310 -19.73 5.91 0.22
N LEU A 311 -20.08 6.97 0.96
CA LEU A 311 -19.84 8.36 0.61
C LEU A 311 -18.66 8.88 1.43
N SER A 312 -17.66 9.46 0.77
CA SER A 312 -16.59 10.21 1.43
C SER A 312 -16.87 11.72 1.41
N ILE A 313 -16.50 12.42 2.47
CA ILE A 313 -16.64 13.87 2.59
C ILE A 313 -15.30 14.47 2.99
N HIS A 314 -14.77 15.34 2.13
CA HIS A 314 -13.61 16.15 2.48
C HIS A 314 -14.05 17.58 2.84
N ALA A 315 -14.20 17.83 4.14
CA ALA A 315 -14.68 19.09 4.68
C ALA A 315 -13.53 19.86 5.34
N ARG A 316 -13.10 20.94 4.69
CA ARG A 316 -12.00 21.79 5.19
C ARG A 316 -12.54 23.16 5.61
N ASN A 317 -12.23 23.56 6.84
CA ASN A 317 -12.78 24.78 7.46
C ASN A 317 -11.81 25.98 7.47
N GLY A 318 -10.52 25.76 7.14
CA GLY A 318 -9.52 26.84 7.13
C GLY A 318 -9.78 27.91 6.06
N GLU A 319 -9.21 29.11 6.26
CA GLU A 319 -9.27 30.20 5.29
C GLU A 319 -8.77 29.75 3.91
N ARG A 320 -9.52 30.09 2.87
CA ARG A 320 -9.11 29.92 1.48
C ARG A 320 -8.78 31.29 0.92
N LYS A 321 -7.55 31.46 0.50
CA LYS A 321 -7.11 32.63 -0.27
C LYS A 321 -7.20 32.25 -1.75
N GLY A 322 -7.76 33.13 -2.57
CA GLY A 322 -7.97 32.85 -3.99
C GLY A 322 -9.21 33.56 -4.53
N ASN A 323 -9.10 34.22 -5.68
CA ASN A 323 -10.23 34.81 -6.40
C ASN A 323 -11.24 33.75 -6.86
N PHE A 324 -10.77 32.51 -7.07
CA PHE A 324 -11.58 31.39 -7.54
C PHE A 324 -11.95 30.38 -6.46
N ARG A 325 -11.79 30.77 -5.18
CA ARG A 325 -12.04 29.90 -4.03
C ARG A 325 -13.19 30.45 -3.21
N LYS A 326 -14.12 29.57 -2.85
CA LYS A 326 -15.26 29.90 -1.98
C LYS A 326 -15.21 29.02 -0.74
N ARG A 327 -15.37 29.63 0.43
CA ARG A 327 -15.54 28.86 1.67
C ARG A 327 -16.85 28.07 1.60
N VAL A 328 -16.74 26.75 1.68
CA VAL A 328 -17.89 25.85 1.75
C VAL A 328 -18.20 25.58 3.22
N GLY A 329 -19.32 26.14 3.71
CA GLY A 329 -19.76 25.89 5.09
C GLY A 329 -20.31 24.47 5.26
N SER A 330 -20.17 23.89 6.45
CA SER A 330 -20.62 22.53 6.79
C SER A 330 -22.08 22.24 6.46
N LYS A 331 -22.96 23.26 6.55
CA LYS A 331 -24.37 23.17 6.15
C LYS A 331 -24.58 22.76 4.68
N SER A 332 -23.64 23.11 3.81
CA SER A 332 -23.76 22.87 2.36
C SER A 332 -23.68 21.40 1.98
N PHE A 333 -23.08 20.56 2.84
CA PHE A 333 -22.99 19.12 2.62
C PHE A 333 -24.31 18.39 2.93
N PHE A 334 -25.13 18.96 3.82
CA PHE A 334 -26.30 18.27 4.37
C PHE A 334 -27.32 17.82 3.31
N PRO A 335 -27.72 18.66 2.32
CA PRO A 335 -28.69 18.22 1.31
C PRO A 335 -28.21 17.02 0.49
N TYR A 336 -26.90 16.90 0.23
CA TYR A 336 -26.33 15.77 -0.51
C TYR A 336 -26.28 14.50 0.35
N ILE A 337 -25.99 14.64 1.64
CA ILE A 337 -26.01 13.54 2.60
C ILE A 337 -27.44 12.98 2.70
N GLU A 338 -28.46 13.83 2.78
CA GLU A 338 -29.86 13.38 2.80
C GLU A 338 -30.21 12.58 1.55
N GLU A 339 -29.82 13.06 0.36
CA GLU A 339 -30.09 12.36 -0.90
C GLU A 339 -29.30 11.05 -1.04
N PHE A 340 -28.08 10.99 -0.51
CA PHE A 340 -27.30 9.75 -0.41
C PHE A 340 -28.01 8.69 0.45
N ILE A 341 -28.51 9.09 1.62
CA ILE A 341 -29.19 8.17 2.55
C ILE A 341 -30.55 7.73 1.97
N LYS A 342 -31.33 8.67 1.41
CA LYS A 342 -32.60 8.35 0.71
C LYS A 342 -32.39 7.38 -0.45
N ALA A 343 -31.24 7.42 -1.10
CA ALA A 343 -30.90 6.51 -2.18
C ALA A 343 -30.50 5.10 -1.70
N GLY A 344 -30.28 4.90 -0.40
CA GLY A 344 -29.86 3.61 0.19
C GLY A 344 -28.37 3.53 0.53
N GLY A 345 -27.65 4.66 0.56
CA GLY A 345 -26.26 4.70 1.03
C GLY A 345 -26.14 4.27 2.50
N SER A 346 -25.04 3.61 2.87
CA SER A 346 -24.89 2.98 4.19
C SER A 346 -23.74 3.53 5.04
N ILE A 347 -22.72 4.14 4.43
CA ILE A 347 -21.53 4.63 5.15
C ILE A 347 -21.18 6.05 4.72
N ILE A 348 -20.82 6.89 5.69
CA ILE A 348 -20.28 8.23 5.45
C ILE A 348 -18.89 8.32 6.08
N PHE A 349 -17.82 8.42 5.30
CA PHE A 349 -16.47 8.68 5.83
C PHE A 349 -16.14 10.18 5.74
N ILE A 350 -15.75 10.79 6.85
CA ILE A 350 -15.45 12.23 6.91
C ILE A 350 -13.97 12.46 7.21
N ALA A 351 -13.29 13.07 6.23
CA ALA A 351 -11.95 13.61 6.34
C ALA A 351 -12.04 15.12 6.60
N THR A 352 -11.53 15.55 7.75
CA THR A 352 -11.51 16.97 8.13
C THR A 352 -10.38 17.28 9.09
N ASP A 353 -9.73 18.41 8.84
CA ASP A 353 -8.75 19.04 9.72
C ASP A 353 -9.39 19.81 10.87
N SER A 354 -10.72 19.96 10.89
CA SER A 354 -11.41 20.84 11.83
C SER A 354 -12.35 20.10 12.77
N SER A 355 -12.08 20.22 14.07
CA SER A 355 -12.99 19.67 15.11
C SER A 355 -14.37 20.34 15.07
N ARG A 356 -14.44 21.61 14.67
CA ARG A 356 -15.70 22.37 14.50
C ARG A 356 -16.63 21.76 13.44
N VAL A 357 -16.07 21.16 12.38
CA VAL A 357 -16.88 20.50 11.35
C VAL A 357 -17.61 19.29 11.94
N LEU A 358 -16.87 18.44 12.67
CA LEU A 358 -17.46 17.26 13.31
C LEU A 358 -18.47 17.65 14.40
N GLN A 359 -18.13 18.62 15.25
CA GLN A 359 -19.05 19.15 16.26
C GLN A 359 -20.34 19.69 15.63
N TYR A 360 -20.23 20.43 14.53
CA TYR A 360 -21.40 20.90 13.80
C TYR A 360 -22.26 19.74 13.29
N MET A 361 -21.64 18.72 12.67
CA MET A 361 -22.36 17.57 12.13
C MET A 361 -23.05 16.78 13.24
N TYR A 362 -22.35 16.43 14.32
CA TYR A 362 -22.94 15.70 15.45
C TYR A 362 -24.04 16.49 16.18
N LYS A 363 -23.94 17.82 16.21
CA LYS A 363 -24.94 18.68 16.85
C LYS A 363 -26.20 18.86 16.00
N ASN A 364 -26.06 18.94 14.68
CA ASN A 364 -27.14 19.38 13.79
C ASN A 364 -27.74 18.25 12.94
N PHE A 365 -27.06 17.11 12.81
CA PHE A 365 -27.57 16.01 12.00
C PHE A 365 -28.37 15.03 12.88
N PRO A 366 -29.43 14.42 12.34
CA PRO A 366 -30.17 13.36 13.01
C PRO A 366 -29.27 12.17 13.43
N THR A 367 -29.61 11.50 14.53
CA THR A 367 -28.82 10.40 15.10
C THR A 367 -28.56 9.28 14.09
N ASN A 368 -29.56 8.92 13.28
CA ASN A 368 -29.41 7.89 12.26
C ASN A 368 -28.38 8.26 11.18
N ILE A 369 -28.09 9.55 10.95
CA ILE A 369 -27.02 10.00 10.08
C ILE A 369 -25.68 9.93 10.81
N THR A 370 -25.63 10.39 12.07
CA THR A 370 -24.39 10.39 12.84
C THR A 370 -23.86 8.98 13.12
N ASP A 371 -24.74 8.00 13.26
CA ASP A 371 -24.38 6.58 13.43
C ASP A 371 -23.71 5.98 12.18
N MET A 372 -23.91 6.59 11.00
CA MET A 372 -23.25 6.20 9.75
C MET A 372 -21.89 6.89 9.54
N ILE A 373 -21.59 7.92 10.33
CA ILE A 373 -20.36 8.72 10.19
C ILE A 373 -19.18 7.94 10.77
N ARG A 374 -18.19 7.70 9.91
CA ARG A 374 -16.86 7.19 10.26
C ARG A 374 -15.84 8.31 10.10
N THR A 375 -14.85 8.34 10.98
CA THR A 375 -13.68 9.21 10.88
C THR A 375 -12.44 8.39 11.27
N GLN A 376 -11.25 8.96 11.11
CA GLN A 376 -10.03 8.36 11.67
C GLN A 376 -10.01 8.23 13.21
N GLY A 377 -11.02 8.77 13.91
CA GLY A 377 -11.18 8.73 15.36
C GLY A 377 -10.84 10.05 16.04
N ASP A 378 -11.02 10.10 17.35
CA ASP A 378 -10.86 11.33 18.16
C ASP A 378 -9.40 11.73 18.38
N GLN A 379 -8.48 10.80 18.17
CA GLN A 379 -7.05 10.99 18.45
C GLN A 379 -6.30 11.66 17.27
N VAL A 380 -6.97 11.98 16.15
CA VAL A 380 -6.39 12.70 14.99
C VAL A 380 -6.12 14.15 15.35
N VAL A 381 -5.04 14.72 14.83
CA VAL A 381 -4.74 16.14 15.00
C VAL A 381 -5.77 16.98 14.24
N ARG A 382 -6.58 17.73 14.98
CA ARG A 382 -7.58 18.66 14.42
C ARG A 382 -7.49 20.02 15.09
N THR A 383 -7.75 21.07 14.33
CA THR A 383 -7.77 22.43 14.82
C THR A 383 -9.21 22.92 15.04
N SER A 384 -9.43 23.61 16.17
CA SER A 384 -10.63 24.42 16.37
C SER A 384 -10.49 25.82 15.74
N LYS A 385 -9.25 26.29 15.56
CA LYS A 385 -8.90 27.60 14.98
C LYS A 385 -8.55 27.48 13.50
N GLU A 386 -8.39 28.59 12.81
CA GLU A 386 -8.01 28.62 11.38
C GLU A 386 -6.50 28.39 11.15
N TRP A 387 -5.81 27.77 12.11
CA TRP A 387 -4.38 27.51 12.07
C TRP A 387 -4.07 26.30 11.17
N PRO A 388 -3.00 26.35 10.35
CA PRO A 388 -2.55 25.17 9.62
C PRO A 388 -2.18 24.03 10.58
N LEU A 389 -2.66 22.80 10.32
CA LEU A 389 -2.41 21.64 11.20
C LEU A 389 -0.93 21.35 11.46
N HIS A 390 -0.07 21.58 10.46
CA HIS A 390 1.37 21.37 10.60
C HIS A 390 2.02 22.31 11.63
N MET A 391 1.34 23.38 12.04
CA MET A 391 1.82 24.25 13.13
C MET A 391 1.42 23.76 14.52
N ILE A 392 0.53 22.76 14.61
CA ILE A 392 -0.09 22.31 15.87
C ILE A 392 0.55 21.02 16.38
N ASP A 393 1.06 20.17 15.49
CA ASP A 393 1.67 18.89 15.84
C ASP A 393 2.81 18.56 14.85
N ASN A 394 3.51 17.48 15.12
CA ASN A 394 4.59 16.93 14.33
C ASN A 394 4.17 16.76 12.86
N HIS A 395 4.97 17.33 11.94
CA HIS A 395 4.72 17.25 10.50
C HIS A 395 4.55 15.82 10.01
N HIS A 396 5.41 14.89 10.45
CA HIS A 396 5.33 13.50 10.01
C HIS A 396 3.99 12.84 10.40
N ARG A 397 3.48 13.16 11.59
CA ARG A 397 2.17 12.67 12.04
C ARG A 397 1.04 13.23 11.19
N VAL A 398 0.94 14.55 11.09
CA VAL A 398 -0.13 15.24 10.34
C VAL A 398 -0.14 14.80 8.88
N ASN A 399 1.04 14.66 8.27
CA ASN A 399 1.17 14.20 6.89
C ASN A 399 0.66 12.76 6.74
N SER A 400 1.03 11.88 7.66
CA SER A 400 0.59 10.49 7.62
C SER A 400 -0.93 10.36 7.86
N GLU A 401 -1.50 11.14 8.78
CA GLU A 401 -2.95 11.21 8.99
C GLU A 401 -3.67 11.71 7.73
N ALA A 402 -3.15 12.74 7.06
CA ALA A 402 -3.71 13.22 5.78
C ALA A 402 -3.66 12.14 4.67
N LEU A 403 -2.59 11.34 4.62
CA LEU A 403 -2.47 10.23 3.66
C LEU A 403 -3.43 9.08 3.97
N VAL A 404 -3.68 8.80 5.26
CA VAL A 404 -4.73 7.85 5.67
C VAL A 404 -6.10 8.33 5.21
N ASP A 405 -6.41 9.62 5.36
CA ASP A 405 -7.68 10.20 4.87
C ASP A 405 -7.80 10.06 3.35
N VAL A 406 -6.75 10.38 2.60
CA VAL A 406 -6.72 10.22 1.13
C VAL A 406 -7.03 8.77 0.72
N LEU A 407 -6.37 7.79 1.34
CA LEU A 407 -6.63 6.37 1.06
C LEU A 407 -8.03 5.94 1.50
N ALA A 408 -8.47 6.36 2.68
CA ALA A 408 -9.80 6.00 3.21
C ALA A 408 -10.92 6.59 2.35
N MET A 409 -10.79 7.83 1.88
CA MET A 409 -11.72 8.46 0.93
C MET A 409 -11.72 7.74 -0.42
N SER A 410 -10.54 7.35 -0.94
CA SER A 410 -10.42 6.69 -2.25
C SER A 410 -11.16 5.35 -2.36
N LYS A 411 -11.51 4.73 -1.21
CA LYS A 411 -12.29 3.47 -1.18
C LYS A 411 -13.79 3.67 -1.30
N CYS A 412 -14.27 4.90 -1.19
CA CYS A 412 -15.69 5.18 -1.29
C CYS A 412 -16.13 5.25 -2.75
N HIS A 413 -17.43 5.13 -2.96
CA HIS A 413 -18.03 5.17 -4.29
C HIS A 413 -18.32 6.61 -4.71
N PHE A 414 -18.57 7.48 -3.73
CA PHE A 414 -18.87 8.89 -3.92
C PHE A 414 -17.93 9.79 -3.11
N LEU A 415 -17.74 11.02 -3.57
CA LEU A 415 -16.93 12.02 -2.89
C LEU A 415 -17.62 13.40 -2.92
N LEU A 416 -17.99 13.93 -1.75
CA LEU A 416 -18.34 15.34 -1.60
C LEU A 416 -17.11 16.10 -1.15
N HIS A 417 -16.74 17.12 -1.90
CA HIS A 417 -15.55 17.88 -1.57
C HIS A 417 -15.68 19.34 -1.98
N SER A 418 -14.61 20.04 -1.68
CA SER A 418 -14.33 21.39 -2.15
C SER A 418 -12.98 21.30 -2.89
N PHE A 419 -12.53 22.38 -3.52
CA PHE A 419 -11.19 22.41 -4.12
C PHE A 419 -10.14 22.08 -3.06
N SER A 420 -9.46 20.94 -3.22
CA SER A 420 -8.48 20.46 -2.26
C SER A 420 -7.57 19.43 -2.91
N SER A 421 -6.29 19.56 -2.62
CA SER A 421 -5.27 18.62 -3.08
C SER A 421 -5.44 17.21 -2.50
N LEU A 422 -6.02 17.07 -1.29
CA LEU A 422 -6.33 15.74 -0.70
C LEU A 422 -7.53 15.07 -1.38
N ALA A 423 -8.56 15.86 -1.71
CA ALA A 423 -9.71 15.35 -2.47
C ALA A 423 -9.27 14.86 -3.86
N GLU A 424 -8.46 15.66 -4.56
CA GLU A 424 -7.91 15.29 -5.87
C GLU A 424 -6.98 14.08 -5.80
N ALA A 425 -6.13 13.99 -4.77
CA ALA A 425 -5.31 12.80 -4.53
C ALA A 425 -6.16 11.52 -4.38
N SER A 426 -7.33 11.63 -3.75
CA SER A 426 -8.27 10.51 -3.63
C SER A 426 -8.85 10.09 -4.98
N ILE A 427 -9.16 11.06 -5.86
CA ILE A 427 -9.60 10.81 -7.24
C ILE A 427 -8.47 10.20 -8.08
N TYR A 428 -7.21 10.61 -7.87
CA TYR A 428 -6.08 9.99 -8.56
C TYR A 428 -5.89 8.53 -8.15
N LEU A 429 -6.23 8.16 -6.91
CA LEU A 429 -6.19 6.76 -6.47
C LEU A 429 -7.37 5.94 -6.97
N ASN A 430 -8.54 6.55 -7.07
CA ASN A 430 -9.77 5.93 -7.57
C ASN A 430 -10.43 6.83 -8.62
N LEU A 431 -10.18 6.52 -9.89
CA LEU A 431 -10.66 7.33 -11.01
C LEU A 431 -12.20 7.32 -11.13
N ASP A 432 -12.90 6.34 -10.56
CA ASP A 432 -14.37 6.30 -10.57
C ASP A 432 -14.96 7.47 -9.76
N LEU A 433 -14.22 8.01 -8.79
CA LEU A 433 -14.61 9.23 -8.08
C LEU A 433 -14.65 10.45 -9.00
N HIS A 434 -14.00 10.43 -10.17
CA HIS A 434 -14.15 11.50 -11.14
C HIS A 434 -15.61 11.66 -11.56
N GLU A 435 -16.29 10.54 -11.82
CA GLU A 435 -17.68 10.53 -12.24
C GLU A 435 -18.65 10.72 -11.08
N ASN A 436 -18.24 10.27 -9.89
CA ASN A 436 -19.07 10.18 -8.70
C ASN A 436 -18.72 11.21 -7.61
N SER A 437 -18.10 12.34 -7.98
CA SER A 437 -17.79 13.42 -7.05
C SER A 437 -18.62 14.67 -7.29
N VAL A 438 -18.87 15.42 -6.21
CA VAL A 438 -19.46 16.75 -6.25
C VAL A 438 -18.51 17.73 -5.59
N ASN A 439 -18.00 18.67 -6.38
CA ASN A 439 -17.25 19.80 -5.87
C ASN A 439 -18.21 20.94 -5.51
N LEU A 440 -18.34 21.25 -4.23
CA LEU A 440 -19.26 22.27 -3.72
C LEU A 440 -18.83 23.71 -4.04
N GLU A 441 -17.61 23.92 -4.54
CA GLU A 441 -17.17 25.21 -5.09
C GLU A 441 -17.48 25.38 -6.58
N ASP A 442 -17.81 24.30 -7.28
CA ASP A 442 -18.15 24.35 -8.70
C ASP A 442 -19.55 24.96 -8.88
N PRO A 443 -19.71 26.07 -9.64
CA PRO A 443 -21.02 26.64 -9.92
C PRO A 443 -21.93 25.68 -10.68
N ASP A 444 -21.38 24.81 -11.53
CA ASP A 444 -22.10 23.88 -12.41
C ASP A 444 -22.21 22.48 -11.78
N ARG A 445 -21.99 22.37 -10.47
CA ARG A 445 -22.11 21.11 -9.74
C ARG A 445 -23.52 20.52 -9.85
N VAL A 446 -23.57 19.20 -9.88
CA VAL A 446 -24.80 18.39 -9.85
C VAL A 446 -25.67 18.79 -8.66
N ALA A 447 -26.97 18.98 -8.87
CA ALA A 447 -27.90 19.33 -7.79
C ALA A 447 -28.15 18.13 -6.85
N PRO A 448 -28.53 18.33 -5.57
CA PRO A 448 -28.74 17.20 -4.65
C PRO A 448 -29.69 16.10 -5.16
N PRO A 449 -30.87 16.39 -5.77
CA PRO A 449 -31.75 15.33 -6.28
C PRO A 449 -31.13 14.50 -7.42
N GLU A 450 -30.32 15.14 -8.27
CA GLU A 450 -29.60 14.47 -9.36
C GLU A 450 -28.47 13.61 -8.82
N PHE A 451 -27.77 14.09 -7.78
CA PHE A 451 -26.79 13.30 -7.05
C PHE A 451 -27.45 12.04 -6.45
N GLY A 452 -28.63 12.17 -5.81
CA GLY A 452 -29.40 11.03 -5.31
C GLY A 452 -29.78 10.03 -6.41
N LYS A 453 -30.04 10.50 -7.65
CA LYS A 453 -30.27 9.62 -8.81
C LYS A 453 -29.00 8.86 -9.20
N ALA A 454 -27.85 9.53 -9.22
CA ALA A 454 -26.55 8.88 -9.48
C ALA A 454 -26.24 7.80 -8.42
N VAL A 455 -26.50 8.09 -7.15
CA VAL A 455 -26.34 7.14 -6.03
C VAL A 455 -27.20 5.89 -6.23
N ARG A 456 -28.49 6.05 -6.58
CA ARG A 456 -29.37 4.90 -6.90
C ARG A 456 -28.86 4.07 -8.07
N GLY A 457 -28.27 4.70 -9.09
CA GLY A 457 -27.68 4.00 -10.24
C GLY A 457 -26.52 3.09 -9.84
N VAL A 458 -25.61 3.58 -9.00
CA VAL A 458 -24.47 2.78 -8.49
C VAL A 458 -24.94 1.70 -7.53
N ILE A 459 -25.92 1.98 -6.66
CA ILE A 459 -26.51 0.95 -5.80
C ILE A 459 -27.14 -0.16 -6.65
N GLY A 460 -27.89 0.22 -7.71
CA GLY A 460 -28.47 -0.73 -8.66
C GLY A 460 -27.42 -1.63 -9.29
N SER A 461 -26.32 -1.07 -9.80
CA SER A 461 -25.25 -1.86 -10.42
C SER A 461 -24.53 -2.77 -9.41
N ILE A 462 -24.34 -2.34 -8.17
CA ILE A 462 -23.77 -3.19 -7.10
C ILE A 462 -24.70 -4.34 -6.75
N VAL A 463 -26.01 -4.09 -6.65
CA VAL A 463 -27.01 -5.13 -6.41
C VAL A 463 -27.08 -6.12 -7.57
N GLU A 464 -27.01 -5.63 -8.82
CA GLU A 464 -26.95 -6.49 -10.01
C GLU A 464 -25.67 -7.31 -10.05
N GLN A 465 -24.51 -6.73 -9.74
CA GLN A 465 -23.25 -7.46 -9.64
C GLN A 465 -23.31 -8.52 -8.54
N LYS A 466 -23.88 -8.19 -7.37
CA LYS A 466 -24.07 -9.14 -6.28
C LYS A 466 -25.01 -10.27 -6.69
N ALA A 467 -26.13 -9.95 -7.33
CA ALA A 467 -27.07 -10.93 -7.87
C ALA A 467 -26.44 -11.78 -8.98
N ALA A 468 -25.58 -11.21 -9.82
CA ALA A 468 -24.85 -11.94 -10.85
C ALA A 468 -23.80 -12.88 -10.22
N VAL A 469 -23.09 -12.43 -9.19
CA VAL A 469 -22.17 -13.27 -8.40
C VAL A 469 -22.96 -14.37 -7.69
N GLU A 470 -24.12 -14.07 -7.11
CA GLU A 470 -25.02 -15.06 -6.49
C GLU A 470 -25.64 -16.01 -7.53
N GLN A 471 -25.91 -15.56 -8.75
CA GLN A 471 -26.37 -16.44 -9.84
C GLN A 471 -25.24 -17.31 -10.40
N VAL A 472 -24.01 -16.79 -10.46
CA VAL A 472 -22.80 -17.61 -10.70
C VAL A 472 -22.64 -18.61 -9.56
N GLN A 473 -22.96 -18.23 -8.32
CA GLN A 473 -22.96 -19.11 -7.15
C GLN A 473 -24.03 -20.21 -7.26
N ILE A 474 -25.21 -19.92 -7.82
CA ILE A 474 -26.24 -20.92 -8.17
C ILE A 474 -25.78 -21.82 -9.32
N LYS A 475 -24.91 -21.34 -10.22
CA LYS A 475 -24.28 -22.19 -11.26
C LYS A 475 -23.08 -23.01 -10.76
N MET A 476 -22.62 -22.82 -9.53
CA MET A 476 -21.65 -23.72 -8.87
C MET A 476 -22.38 -24.88 -8.15
N ASP A 477 -23.37 -25.47 -8.83
CA ASP A 477 -24.30 -26.52 -8.33
C ASP A 477 -23.64 -27.89 -8.06
N GLY A 478 -22.32 -27.90 -7.81
CA GLY A 478 -21.62 -29.09 -7.35
C GLY A 478 -21.70 -29.26 -5.84
N GLN A 479 -22.05 -30.46 -5.39
CA GLN A 479 -22.02 -30.82 -3.97
C GLN A 479 -20.57 -30.88 -3.50
N ILE A 480 -20.24 -30.27 -2.36
CA ILE A 480 -18.95 -30.51 -1.71
C ILE A 480 -18.97 -31.93 -1.16
N VAL A 481 -18.02 -32.75 -1.62
CA VAL A 481 -17.87 -34.15 -1.22
C VAL A 481 -16.60 -34.32 -0.41
N ARG A 482 -16.66 -35.25 0.55
CA ARG A 482 -15.50 -35.67 1.35
C ARG A 482 -15.05 -37.04 0.87
N LYS A 483 -13.81 -37.15 0.42
CA LYS A 483 -13.14 -38.42 0.09
C LYS A 483 -12.09 -38.74 1.14
N LYS A 484 -11.68 -40.01 1.23
CA LYS A 484 -10.68 -40.51 2.16
C LYS A 484 -9.55 -41.21 1.40
N LEU A 485 -8.31 -41.02 1.84
CA LEU A 485 -7.14 -41.78 1.42
C LEU A 485 -6.23 -41.97 2.64
N ASP A 486 -6.09 -43.20 3.14
CA ASP A 486 -5.25 -43.52 4.31
C ASP A 486 -5.47 -42.57 5.51
N GLU A 487 -6.74 -42.35 5.85
CA GLU A 487 -7.26 -41.40 6.84
C GLU A 487 -7.16 -39.91 6.49
N ALA A 488 -6.36 -39.52 5.48
CA ALA A 488 -6.38 -38.16 4.96
C ALA A 488 -7.75 -37.84 4.37
N THR A 489 -8.29 -36.65 4.70
CA THR A 489 -9.61 -36.22 4.22
C THR A 489 -9.44 -35.23 3.10
N ILE A 490 -10.09 -35.50 1.96
CA ILE A 490 -10.00 -34.67 0.76
C ILE A 490 -11.36 -34.02 0.54
N LEU A 491 -11.42 -32.70 0.72
CA LEU A 491 -12.59 -31.88 0.41
C LEU A 491 -12.48 -31.34 -1.01
N GLN A 492 -13.51 -31.53 -1.81
CA GLN A 492 -13.58 -31.05 -3.19
C GLN A 492 -15.04 -30.79 -3.58
N ARG A 493 -15.26 -29.94 -4.59
CA ARG A 493 -16.57 -29.81 -5.21
C ARG A 493 -16.72 -30.85 -6.33
N ASP A 494 -17.79 -31.64 -6.29
CA ASP A 494 -18.13 -32.54 -7.37
C ASP A 494 -18.96 -31.81 -8.43
N VAL A 495 -18.28 -31.44 -9.52
CA VAL A 495 -18.89 -30.80 -10.70
C VAL A 495 -18.89 -31.73 -11.93
N GLY A 496 -18.66 -33.04 -11.74
CA GLY A 496 -18.54 -34.00 -12.84
C GLY A 496 -17.34 -33.74 -13.77
N ARG A 497 -16.31 -33.05 -13.28
CA ARG A 497 -15.08 -32.76 -14.03
C ARG A 497 -14.21 -34.01 -14.06
N GLU A 498 -13.73 -34.37 -15.25
CA GLU A 498 -12.75 -35.44 -15.42
C GLU A 498 -11.46 -35.10 -14.69
N SER A 499 -10.84 -36.12 -14.09
CA SER A 499 -9.58 -35.96 -13.39
C SER A 499 -8.48 -35.49 -14.33
N ARG A 500 -7.65 -34.56 -13.86
CA ARG A 500 -6.55 -33.99 -14.65
C ARG A 500 -5.26 -34.79 -14.46
N ARG A 501 -4.33 -34.62 -15.40
CA ARG A 501 -3.03 -35.31 -15.39
C ARG A 501 -1.97 -34.60 -14.54
N ASN A 502 -2.22 -33.38 -14.06
CA ASN A 502 -1.21 -32.58 -13.37
C ASN A 502 -1.77 -31.92 -12.10
N ALA A 503 -0.89 -31.58 -11.16
CA ALA A 503 -1.25 -30.95 -9.90
C ALA A 503 -0.40 -29.71 -9.60
N LEU A 504 -1.03 -28.61 -9.21
CA LEU A 504 -0.40 -27.49 -8.51
C LEU A 504 -0.58 -27.70 -7.01
N VAL A 505 0.50 -27.78 -6.25
CA VAL A 505 0.47 -28.18 -4.84
C VAL A 505 0.98 -27.09 -3.91
N TYR A 506 0.26 -26.91 -2.81
CA TYR A 506 0.63 -26.09 -1.66
C TYR A 506 0.58 -26.95 -0.40
N LEU A 507 1.49 -26.74 0.53
CA LEU A 507 1.31 -27.13 1.93
C LEU A 507 1.18 -25.83 2.72
N ALA A 508 0.00 -25.57 3.28
CA ALA A 508 -0.29 -24.29 3.89
C ALA A 508 -0.89 -24.44 5.29
N GLN A 509 -0.78 -23.36 6.05
CA GLN A 509 -1.50 -23.20 7.31
C GLN A 509 -2.23 -21.85 7.33
N LYS A 510 -3.38 -21.74 7.97
CA LYS A 510 -4.01 -20.43 8.21
C LYS A 510 -3.18 -19.56 9.15
N LYS A 511 -2.65 -20.19 10.21
CA LYS A 511 -1.78 -19.57 11.22
C LYS A 511 -0.50 -20.38 11.31
N HIS A 512 0.62 -19.74 11.01
CA HIS A 512 1.91 -20.41 11.01
C HIS A 512 2.29 -20.90 12.41
N SER A 513 2.65 -22.18 12.54
CA SER A 513 3.05 -22.75 13.84
C SER A 513 4.35 -22.14 14.39
N SER A 514 5.28 -21.79 13.49
CA SER A 514 6.62 -21.30 13.86
C SER A 514 6.81 -19.78 13.82
N TYR A 515 5.88 -19.00 13.22
CA TYR A 515 6.00 -17.55 13.08
C TYR A 515 4.80 -16.87 13.73
N SER A 516 4.97 -16.42 14.97
CA SER A 516 3.92 -15.70 15.70
C SER A 516 3.49 -14.45 14.93
N GLY A 517 2.18 -14.28 14.72
CA GLY A 517 1.61 -13.09 14.08
C GLY A 517 1.65 -13.07 12.55
N ARG A 518 2.19 -14.10 11.88
CA ARG A 518 2.12 -14.24 10.42
C ARG A 518 0.72 -14.67 9.98
N ASP A 519 0.03 -13.81 9.25
CA ASP A 519 -1.24 -14.12 8.59
C ASP A 519 -0.98 -14.95 7.32
N SER A 520 -0.87 -16.26 7.51
CA SER A 520 -0.48 -17.18 6.44
C SER A 520 -1.63 -17.46 5.47
N TYR A 521 -2.87 -17.34 5.95
CA TYR A 521 -4.05 -17.41 5.09
C TYR A 521 -4.08 -16.27 4.06
N SER A 522 -3.89 -15.01 4.49
CA SER A 522 -3.83 -13.89 3.53
C SER A 522 -2.67 -13.99 2.55
N ILE A 523 -1.54 -14.57 2.98
CA ILE A 523 -0.37 -14.81 2.11
C ILE A 523 -0.68 -15.88 1.07
N LEU A 524 -1.30 -17.00 1.46
CA LEU A 524 -1.77 -18.04 0.54
C LEU A 524 -2.74 -17.47 -0.50
N LEU A 525 -3.74 -16.68 -0.06
CA LEU A 525 -4.71 -16.04 -0.97
C LEU A 525 -4.00 -15.16 -2.00
N ARG A 526 -2.96 -14.43 -1.59
CA ARG A 526 -2.14 -13.63 -2.51
C ARG A 526 -1.34 -14.51 -3.47
N SER A 527 -0.77 -15.63 -3.03
CA SER A 527 -0.06 -16.57 -3.90
C SER A 527 -1.00 -17.13 -4.98
N LEU A 528 -2.19 -17.59 -4.57
CA LEU A 528 -3.22 -18.09 -5.48
C LEU A 528 -3.72 -17.02 -6.46
N ASP A 529 -3.95 -15.78 -6.01
CA ASP A 529 -4.31 -14.67 -6.91
C ASP A 529 -3.24 -14.44 -7.98
N MET A 530 -1.97 -14.52 -7.60
CA MET A 530 -0.84 -14.33 -8.52
C MET A 530 -0.66 -15.53 -9.46
N ALA A 531 -0.85 -16.75 -8.98
CA ALA A 531 -0.88 -17.95 -9.82
C ALA A 531 -2.05 -17.91 -10.81
N GLN A 532 -3.24 -17.49 -10.36
CA GLN A 532 -4.42 -17.30 -11.21
C GLN A 532 -4.13 -16.32 -12.33
N ARG A 533 -3.66 -15.12 -11.97
CA ARG A 533 -3.40 -14.03 -12.92
C ARG A 533 -2.29 -14.34 -13.91
N ASN A 534 -1.22 -14.98 -13.46
CA ASN A 534 0.01 -15.11 -14.25
C ASN A 534 0.24 -16.51 -14.82
N TYR A 535 -0.61 -17.49 -14.49
CA TYR A 535 -0.50 -18.84 -15.04
C TYR A 535 -1.86 -19.46 -15.38
N LEU A 536 -2.73 -19.68 -14.40
CA LEU A 536 -3.93 -20.52 -14.57
C LEU A 536 -4.96 -19.94 -15.56
N SER A 537 -5.15 -18.62 -15.53
CA SER A 537 -6.10 -17.92 -16.42
C SER A 537 -5.56 -17.73 -17.85
N LEU A 538 -4.31 -18.09 -18.11
CA LEU A 538 -3.68 -17.96 -19.42
C LEU A 538 -3.87 -19.25 -20.20
N ASN A 539 -4.24 -19.13 -21.48
CA ASN A 539 -4.30 -20.25 -22.44
C ASN A 539 -4.98 -21.53 -21.93
N ASN A 540 -5.98 -21.38 -21.06
CA ASN A 540 -6.71 -22.49 -20.42
C ASN A 540 -5.80 -23.46 -19.64
N HIS A 541 -4.68 -23.02 -19.06
CA HIS A 541 -3.82 -23.90 -18.25
C HIS A 541 -4.57 -24.52 -17.06
N VAL A 542 -5.63 -23.87 -16.56
CA VAL A 542 -6.52 -24.45 -15.54
C VAL A 542 -7.16 -25.77 -15.99
N ASP A 543 -7.28 -26.03 -17.30
CA ASP A 543 -7.84 -27.28 -17.82
C ASP A 543 -6.86 -28.45 -17.79
N SER A 544 -5.57 -28.22 -17.59
CA SER A 544 -4.56 -29.29 -17.56
C SER A 544 -4.23 -29.78 -16.14
N LEU A 545 -4.75 -29.12 -15.09
CA LEU A 545 -4.35 -29.38 -13.71
C LEU A 545 -5.49 -29.27 -12.69
N ASP A 546 -5.23 -29.84 -11.51
CA ASP A 546 -5.94 -29.60 -10.25
C ASP A 546 -5.05 -28.88 -9.23
N ILE A 547 -5.66 -28.19 -8.27
CA ILE A 547 -4.95 -27.47 -7.20
C ILE A 547 -5.14 -28.22 -5.89
N PHE A 548 -4.07 -28.72 -5.30
CA PHE A 548 -4.09 -29.37 -3.99
C PHE A 548 -3.50 -28.44 -2.93
N ILE A 549 -4.27 -28.19 -1.88
CA ILE A 549 -3.81 -27.47 -0.70
C ILE A 549 -3.83 -28.45 0.46
N PHE A 550 -2.64 -28.97 0.78
CA PHE A 550 -2.39 -29.84 1.91
C PHE A 550 -2.32 -29.01 3.19
N HIS A 551 -2.93 -29.51 4.26
CA HIS A 551 -3.04 -28.78 5.52
C HIS A 551 -3.27 -29.74 6.70
N THR A 552 -3.37 -29.21 7.93
CA THR A 552 -3.55 -30.01 9.15
C THR A 552 -4.66 -29.44 10.03
N SER A 553 -5.90 -29.86 9.77
CA SER A 553 -7.13 -29.49 10.50
C SER A 553 -7.48 -28.00 10.59
N ASP A 554 -7.01 -27.16 9.68
CA ASP A 554 -7.20 -25.70 9.72
C ASP A 554 -8.03 -25.13 8.57
N PHE A 555 -8.24 -25.88 7.48
CA PHE A 555 -9.17 -25.51 6.41
C PHE A 555 -10.47 -26.32 6.46
N THR A 556 -11.57 -25.69 6.05
CA THR A 556 -12.94 -26.20 6.11
C THR A 556 -13.63 -26.08 4.75
N GLU A 557 -14.89 -26.52 4.66
CA GLU A 557 -15.72 -26.33 3.47
C GLU A 557 -15.95 -24.85 3.14
N GLU A 558 -16.05 -23.99 4.17
CA GLU A 558 -16.18 -22.54 3.99
C GLU A 558 -14.93 -21.95 3.30
N ASP A 559 -13.74 -22.46 3.64
CA ASP A 559 -12.51 -22.00 2.99
C ASP A 559 -12.45 -22.44 1.53
N LEU A 560 -12.90 -23.66 1.21
CA LEU A 560 -13.00 -24.12 -0.18
C LEU A 560 -13.89 -23.17 -0.98
N GLU A 561 -15.05 -22.81 -0.45
CA GLU A 561 -15.96 -21.85 -1.10
C GLU A 561 -15.32 -20.47 -1.28
N ILE A 562 -14.61 -19.96 -0.26
CA ILE A 562 -13.92 -18.67 -0.35
C ILE A 562 -12.84 -18.71 -1.43
N LEU A 563 -12.05 -19.78 -1.47
CA LEU A 563 -10.95 -19.95 -2.42
C LEU A 563 -11.48 -20.04 -3.86
N GLU A 564 -12.46 -20.91 -4.12
CA GLU A 564 -13.06 -21.04 -5.45
C GLU A 564 -13.75 -19.74 -5.89
N ARG A 565 -14.49 -19.09 -4.99
CA ARG A 565 -15.16 -17.80 -5.28
C ARG A 565 -14.15 -16.72 -5.64
N ARG A 566 -13.03 -16.67 -4.93
CA ARG A 566 -11.97 -15.67 -5.17
C ARG A 566 -11.25 -15.90 -6.49
N MET A 567 -10.96 -17.16 -6.83
CA MET A 567 -10.26 -17.51 -8.06
C MET A 567 -11.15 -17.46 -9.31
N GLY A 568 -12.47 -17.51 -9.12
CA GLY A 568 -13.47 -17.34 -10.15
C GLY A 568 -14.05 -18.66 -10.66
N PRO A 569 -15.12 -18.61 -11.47
CA PRO A 569 -15.91 -19.78 -11.85
C PRO A 569 -15.13 -20.82 -12.66
N SER A 570 -14.07 -20.42 -13.38
CA SER A 570 -13.21 -21.37 -14.13
C SER A 570 -12.40 -22.30 -13.22
N VAL A 571 -12.31 -21.99 -11.92
CA VAL A 571 -11.57 -22.77 -10.93
C VAL A 571 -12.51 -23.60 -10.04
N SER A 572 -13.82 -23.56 -10.30
CA SER A 572 -14.83 -24.38 -9.63
C SER A 572 -14.53 -25.87 -9.79
N GLY A 573 -14.40 -26.61 -8.68
CA GLY A 573 -14.08 -28.04 -8.69
C GLY A 573 -12.63 -28.37 -9.07
N VAL A 574 -11.76 -27.36 -9.19
CA VAL A 574 -10.33 -27.53 -9.43
C VAL A 574 -9.57 -27.67 -8.10
N ILE A 575 -10.05 -27.02 -7.04
CA ILE A 575 -9.37 -26.97 -5.74
C ILE A 575 -9.74 -28.19 -4.89
N ARG A 576 -8.73 -28.77 -4.26
CA ARG A 576 -8.81 -29.91 -3.34
C ARG A 576 -8.13 -29.52 -2.04
N LEU A 577 -8.87 -29.48 -0.94
CA LEU A 577 -8.29 -29.28 0.39
C LEU A 577 -8.02 -30.66 1.00
N VAL A 578 -6.77 -30.93 1.33
CA VAL A 578 -6.34 -32.23 1.85
C VAL A 578 -5.90 -32.08 3.29
N ASP A 579 -6.74 -32.53 4.22
CA ASP A 579 -6.40 -32.60 5.62
C ASP A 579 -5.57 -33.87 5.88
N LEU A 580 -4.29 -33.66 6.16
CA LEU A 580 -3.34 -34.71 6.49
C LEU A 580 -3.39 -35.11 7.97
N SER A 581 -4.20 -34.43 8.80
CA SER A 581 -4.31 -34.75 10.22
C SER A 581 -4.79 -36.18 10.44
N GLY A 582 -4.10 -36.89 11.33
CA GLY A 582 -4.39 -38.30 11.59
C GLY A 582 -4.00 -39.27 10.47
N SER A 583 -3.60 -38.80 9.28
CA SER A 583 -3.16 -39.67 8.18
C SER A 583 -1.76 -40.24 8.41
N SER A 584 -1.48 -41.39 7.80
CA SER A 584 -0.15 -41.99 7.84
C SER A 584 0.94 -41.09 7.22
N PHE A 585 0.55 -40.23 6.28
CA PHE A 585 1.42 -39.28 5.59
C PHE A 585 1.93 -38.12 6.45
N TRP A 586 1.36 -37.90 7.64
CA TRP A 586 1.78 -36.80 8.53
C TRP A 586 2.13 -37.28 9.94
N GLN A 587 2.04 -38.59 10.19
CA GLN A 587 2.42 -39.17 11.47
C GLN A 587 3.93 -39.37 11.57
N ARG A 588 4.44 -39.53 12.80
CA ARG A 588 5.82 -39.97 12.97
C ARG A 588 5.95 -41.39 12.43
N PRO A 589 7.06 -41.73 11.75
CA PRO A 589 7.35 -43.12 11.41
C PRO A 589 7.29 -44.01 12.66
N PRO A 590 6.81 -45.26 12.57
CA PRO A 590 6.62 -46.12 13.75
C PRO A 590 7.88 -46.30 14.61
N HIS A 591 9.07 -46.29 14.01
CA HIS A 591 10.35 -46.41 14.71
C HIS A 591 10.77 -45.14 15.47
N HIS A 592 10.09 -44.01 15.25
CA HIS A 592 10.26 -42.74 15.97
C HIS A 592 9.03 -42.39 16.84
N ALA A 593 8.05 -43.31 16.97
CA ALA A 593 6.82 -43.05 17.71
C ALA A 593 7.08 -42.72 19.19
N ASN A 594 8.13 -43.32 19.77
CA ASN A 594 8.50 -43.16 21.18
C ASN A 594 9.64 -42.15 21.40
N ASP A 595 10.11 -41.48 20.36
CA ASP A 595 11.16 -40.46 20.50
C ASP A 595 10.62 -39.24 21.26
N ASP A 596 11.45 -38.66 22.14
CA ASP A 596 11.20 -37.33 22.70
C ASP A 596 11.71 -36.27 21.71
N PRO A 597 10.83 -35.45 21.10
CA PRO A 597 11.25 -34.43 20.14
C PRO A 597 12.25 -33.43 20.72
N ASN A 598 12.21 -33.18 22.03
CA ASN A 598 13.15 -32.26 22.68
C ASN A 598 14.60 -32.76 22.65
N SER A 599 14.81 -34.05 22.43
CA SER A 599 16.14 -34.66 22.27
C SER A 599 16.68 -34.54 20.84
N TRP A 600 15.86 -34.12 19.87
CA TRP A 600 16.27 -34.05 18.47
C TRP A 600 17.27 -32.91 18.23
N TYR A 601 18.25 -33.19 17.36
CA TYR A 601 19.27 -32.21 16.96
C TYR A 601 18.64 -30.93 16.42
N ALA A 602 18.93 -29.78 17.03
CA ALA A 602 18.40 -28.47 16.65
C ALA A 602 16.86 -28.38 16.68
N TYR A 603 16.20 -29.09 17.60
CA TYR A 603 14.74 -28.99 17.81
C TYR A 603 14.19 -27.55 17.91
N PRO A 604 14.86 -26.58 18.59
CA PRO A 604 14.36 -25.20 18.64
C PRO A 604 14.32 -24.49 17.27
N LEU A 605 15.14 -24.93 16.31
CA LEU A 605 15.16 -24.39 14.94
C LEU A 605 14.22 -25.17 14.02
N PHE A 606 14.17 -26.49 14.19
CA PHE A 606 13.37 -27.40 13.38
C PHE A 606 12.36 -28.12 14.27
N SER A 607 11.22 -27.48 14.44
CA SER A 607 10.08 -28.03 15.18
C SER A 607 9.62 -29.35 14.59
N GLU A 608 8.83 -30.11 15.35
CA GLU A 608 8.26 -31.35 14.85
C GLU A 608 7.43 -31.13 13.57
N GLY A 609 6.62 -30.07 13.51
CA GLY A 609 5.86 -29.72 12.32
C GLY A 609 6.75 -29.44 11.11
N TYR A 610 7.87 -28.73 11.31
CA TYR A 610 8.84 -28.47 10.24
C TYR A 610 9.46 -29.76 9.70
N ARG A 611 9.81 -30.72 10.58
CA ARG A 611 10.38 -32.01 10.16
C ARG A 611 9.37 -32.88 9.43
N ARG A 612 8.10 -32.86 9.86
CA ARG A 612 7.01 -33.54 9.14
C ARG A 612 6.81 -32.92 7.75
N MET A 613 6.86 -31.60 7.63
CA MET A 613 6.86 -30.93 6.32
C MET A 613 8.03 -31.40 5.43
N MET A 614 9.25 -31.47 5.98
CA MET A 614 10.41 -31.98 5.23
C MET A 614 10.20 -33.42 4.78
N HIS A 615 9.72 -34.30 5.66
CA HIS A 615 9.43 -35.69 5.36
C HIS A 615 8.35 -35.84 4.28
N TRP A 616 7.26 -35.08 4.41
CA TRP A 616 6.15 -35.05 3.47
C TRP A 616 6.60 -34.72 2.05
N PHE A 617 7.34 -33.62 1.86
CA PHE A 617 7.81 -33.25 0.52
C PHE A 617 8.95 -34.11 -0.01
N ALA A 618 9.71 -34.78 0.87
CA ALA A 618 10.79 -35.66 0.44
C ALA A 618 10.29 -37.05 0.01
N ILE A 619 9.26 -37.57 0.69
CA ILE A 619 8.87 -38.99 0.61
C ILE A 619 7.36 -39.13 0.35
N ASP A 620 6.53 -38.58 1.23
CA ASP A 620 5.12 -38.99 1.29
C ASP A 620 4.26 -38.40 0.17
N ILE A 621 4.63 -37.23 -0.38
CA ILE A 621 3.86 -36.59 -1.45
C ILE A 621 3.77 -37.47 -2.71
N TRP A 622 4.86 -38.17 -3.05
CA TRP A 622 4.94 -39.06 -4.20
C TRP A 622 4.02 -40.27 -4.00
N GLU A 623 4.09 -40.86 -2.81
CA GLU A 623 3.26 -41.99 -2.42
C GLU A 623 1.78 -41.61 -2.35
N PHE A 624 1.45 -40.42 -1.84
CA PHE A 624 0.09 -39.89 -1.84
C PHE A 624 -0.50 -39.87 -3.26
N PHE A 625 0.21 -39.28 -4.23
CA PHE A 625 -0.30 -39.22 -5.61
C PHE A 625 -0.33 -40.58 -6.29
N SER A 626 0.64 -41.47 -6.00
CA SER A 626 0.61 -42.86 -6.50
C SER A 626 -0.64 -43.61 -6.02
N ARG A 627 -0.93 -43.57 -4.71
CA ARG A 627 -2.11 -44.24 -4.13
C ARG A 627 -3.41 -43.55 -4.56
N TRP A 628 -3.39 -42.23 -4.70
CA TRP A 628 -4.55 -41.48 -5.22
C TRP A 628 -4.86 -41.82 -6.68
N ASN A 629 -3.83 -42.01 -7.51
CA ASN A 629 -3.98 -42.50 -8.87
C ASN A 629 -4.63 -43.88 -8.91
N GLU A 630 -4.19 -44.80 -8.06
CA GLU A 630 -4.76 -46.15 -7.97
C GLU A 630 -6.21 -46.13 -7.48
N GLN A 631 -6.50 -45.42 -6.38
CA GLN A 631 -7.82 -45.42 -5.75
C GLN A 631 -8.91 -44.80 -6.64
N GLU A 632 -8.59 -43.67 -7.27
CA GLU A 632 -9.56 -42.89 -8.04
C GLU A 632 -9.45 -43.13 -9.55
N GLN A 633 -8.59 -44.06 -9.97
CA GLN A 633 -8.27 -44.33 -11.38
C GLN A 633 -7.80 -43.06 -12.11
N ASN A 634 -7.04 -42.21 -11.41
CA ASN A 634 -6.47 -40.99 -11.96
C ASN A 634 -5.14 -41.28 -12.68
N SER A 635 -4.63 -40.28 -13.38
CA SER A 635 -3.35 -40.36 -14.09
C SER A 635 -2.50 -39.10 -13.86
N TYR A 636 -2.46 -38.63 -12.61
CA TYR A 636 -1.53 -37.57 -12.21
C TYR A 636 -0.11 -38.01 -12.55
N ARG A 637 0.63 -37.11 -13.18
CA ARG A 637 1.99 -37.31 -13.66
C ARG A 637 2.92 -36.22 -13.17
N TYR A 638 2.55 -34.94 -13.30
CA TYR A 638 3.41 -33.84 -12.89
C TYR A 638 2.88 -33.12 -11.66
N ILE A 639 3.80 -32.76 -10.75
CA ILE A 639 3.56 -31.90 -9.59
C ILE A 639 4.29 -30.58 -9.79
N PHE A 640 3.57 -29.46 -9.68
CA PHE A 640 4.12 -28.11 -9.58
C PHE A 640 3.94 -27.63 -8.14
N ARG A 641 5.00 -27.56 -7.34
CA ARG A 641 4.98 -27.05 -5.96
C ARG A 641 5.19 -25.55 -5.88
N LEU A 642 4.40 -24.90 -5.02
CA LEU A 642 4.62 -23.57 -4.49
C LEU A 642 4.41 -23.58 -2.97
N ASP A 643 5.31 -22.94 -2.21
CA ASP A 643 5.02 -22.60 -0.81
C ASP A 643 3.95 -21.49 -0.74
N GLU A 644 3.28 -21.30 0.40
CA GLU A 644 2.18 -20.33 0.51
C GLU A 644 2.62 -18.87 0.27
N ASP A 645 3.91 -18.56 0.45
CA ASP A 645 4.53 -17.27 0.16
C ASP A 645 5.32 -17.22 -1.15
N SER A 646 5.17 -18.23 -2.02
CA SER A 646 5.75 -18.20 -3.36
C SER A 646 4.84 -17.44 -4.32
N PHE A 647 5.38 -16.43 -4.98
CA PHE A 647 4.60 -15.53 -5.86
C PHE A 647 5.08 -15.61 -7.32
N ILE A 648 4.17 -15.92 -8.25
CA ILE A 648 4.43 -15.83 -9.70
C ILE A 648 4.18 -14.39 -10.13
N HIS A 649 5.25 -13.62 -10.36
CA HIS A 649 5.15 -12.18 -10.70
C HIS A 649 4.94 -11.89 -12.18
N SER A 650 5.32 -12.82 -13.05
CA SER A 650 5.35 -12.62 -14.49
C SER A 650 4.46 -13.65 -15.20
N PRO A 651 3.71 -13.26 -16.25
CA PRO A 651 2.93 -14.20 -17.04
C PRO A 651 3.78 -15.34 -17.61
N ILE A 652 3.36 -16.59 -17.40
CA ILE A 652 3.92 -17.79 -18.01
C ILE A 652 2.95 -18.21 -19.11
N GLN A 653 3.27 -17.88 -20.36
CA GLN A 653 2.37 -18.02 -21.51
C GLN A 653 2.35 -19.42 -22.14
N TYR A 654 3.03 -20.39 -21.54
CA TYR A 654 3.03 -21.78 -22.00
C TYR A 654 2.65 -22.70 -20.85
N ASP A 655 2.05 -23.85 -21.17
CA ASP A 655 1.75 -24.86 -20.17
C ASP A 655 3.07 -25.53 -19.74
N VAL A 656 3.40 -25.40 -18.45
CA VAL A 656 4.66 -25.89 -17.90
C VAL A 656 4.72 -27.41 -17.95
N PHE A 657 3.59 -28.11 -17.85
CA PHE A 657 3.54 -29.57 -17.89
C PHE A 657 3.73 -30.09 -19.31
N ASP A 658 3.11 -29.46 -20.31
CA ASP A 658 3.36 -29.80 -21.72
C ASP A 658 4.83 -29.57 -22.08
N PHE A 659 5.43 -28.50 -21.55
CA PHE A 659 6.85 -28.23 -21.71
C PHE A 659 7.73 -29.33 -21.08
N MET A 660 7.39 -29.79 -19.86
CA MET A 660 8.11 -30.89 -19.21
C MET A 660 7.98 -32.19 -20.01
N GLU A 661 6.76 -32.56 -20.42
CA GLU A 661 6.48 -33.80 -21.16
C GLU A 661 7.16 -33.83 -22.52
N LYS A 662 7.01 -32.75 -23.31
CA LYS A 662 7.58 -32.64 -24.65
C LYS A 662 9.10 -32.74 -24.64
N ASN A 663 9.75 -32.16 -23.63
CA ASN A 663 11.21 -32.15 -23.52
C ASN A 663 11.75 -33.33 -22.69
N LYS A 664 10.87 -34.20 -22.17
CA LYS A 664 11.23 -35.34 -21.31
C LYS A 664 12.02 -34.91 -20.07
N TYR A 665 11.63 -33.78 -19.49
CA TYR A 665 12.21 -33.32 -18.23
C TYR A 665 11.51 -33.99 -17.06
N VAL A 666 12.32 -34.42 -16.08
CA VAL A 666 11.84 -35.08 -14.85
C VAL A 666 11.79 -34.13 -13.66
N TYR A 667 12.52 -33.00 -13.72
CA TYR A 667 12.57 -32.02 -12.64
C TYR A 667 12.90 -30.62 -13.17
N GLY A 668 12.23 -29.61 -12.64
CA GLY A 668 12.42 -28.19 -12.93
C GLY A 668 12.50 -27.40 -11.62
N TYR A 669 13.44 -26.47 -11.56
CA TYR A 669 13.70 -25.63 -10.40
C TYR A 669 14.06 -24.21 -10.86
N ARG A 670 13.97 -23.24 -9.94
CA ARG A 670 14.32 -21.85 -10.23
C ARG A 670 15.66 -21.42 -9.65
N MET A 671 15.97 -21.90 -8.44
CA MET A 671 17.12 -21.46 -7.66
C MET A 671 17.81 -22.66 -7.02
N CYS A 672 19.08 -22.48 -6.70
CA CYS A 672 19.80 -23.40 -5.84
C CYS A 672 20.25 -22.69 -4.56
N THR A 673 20.37 -23.42 -3.45
CA THR A 673 20.81 -22.91 -2.14
C THR A 673 21.86 -23.81 -1.52
N TYR A 674 22.84 -23.21 -0.83
CA TYR A 674 23.83 -23.95 -0.06
C TYR A 674 23.17 -24.63 1.14
N GLU A 675 23.42 -25.93 1.27
CA GLU A 675 22.87 -26.75 2.36
C GLU A 675 23.79 -26.81 3.57
N MET A 676 23.19 -27.10 4.73
CA MET A 676 23.93 -27.30 5.97
C MET A 676 24.80 -28.57 5.92
N GLN A 677 25.91 -28.60 6.67
CA GLN A 677 26.81 -29.77 6.73
C GLN A 677 26.13 -31.10 7.13
N VAL A 678 24.96 -31.04 7.78
CA VAL A 678 24.20 -32.24 8.17
C VAL A 678 23.77 -33.09 6.96
N THR A 679 23.50 -32.47 5.80
CA THR A 679 23.13 -33.19 4.57
C THR A 679 24.29 -34.03 4.04
N ARG A 680 25.53 -33.54 4.17
CA ARG A 680 26.76 -34.31 3.83
C ARG A 680 26.83 -35.60 4.63
N ARG A 681 26.54 -35.53 5.94
CA ARG A 681 26.53 -36.71 6.81
C ARG A 681 25.46 -37.72 6.39
N MET A 682 24.27 -37.25 5.99
CA MET A 682 23.20 -38.13 5.51
C MET A 682 23.63 -38.91 4.25
N TRP A 683 24.21 -38.23 3.27
CA TRP A 683 24.72 -38.86 2.05
C TRP A 683 25.81 -39.89 2.33
N THR A 684 26.80 -39.55 3.16
CA THR A 684 27.87 -40.48 3.54
C THR A 684 27.33 -41.72 4.24
N LEU A 685 26.34 -41.56 5.14
CA LEU A 685 25.71 -42.69 5.81
C LEU A 685 24.90 -43.56 4.84
N TYR A 686 24.19 -42.94 3.89
CA TYR A 686 23.42 -43.64 2.88
C TYR A 686 24.33 -44.48 1.97
N HIS A 687 25.38 -43.90 1.39
CA HIS A 687 26.33 -44.65 0.55
C HIS A 687 27.04 -45.77 1.30
N LYS A 688 27.42 -45.53 2.57
CA LYS A 688 28.01 -46.59 3.40
C LYS A 688 27.07 -47.78 3.59
N ARG A 689 25.76 -47.55 3.65
CA ARG A 689 24.74 -48.60 3.78
C ARG A 689 24.34 -49.21 2.44
N ASN A 690 24.56 -48.49 1.34
CA ASN A 690 24.19 -48.88 -0.02
C ASN A 690 25.41 -48.75 -0.95
N PRO A 691 26.46 -49.57 -0.76
CA PRO A 691 27.71 -49.45 -1.52
C PRO A 691 27.51 -49.69 -3.02
N ASP A 692 26.48 -50.44 -3.39
CA ASP A 692 26.16 -50.76 -4.80
C ASP A 692 25.31 -49.68 -5.48
N PHE A 693 24.86 -48.65 -4.74
CA PHE A 693 24.10 -47.55 -5.32
C PHE A 693 25.04 -46.63 -6.11
N ALA A 694 24.83 -46.57 -7.43
CA ALA A 694 25.52 -45.64 -8.32
C ALA A 694 24.55 -44.53 -8.75
N PRO A 695 24.75 -43.27 -8.32
CA PRO A 695 23.88 -42.18 -8.74
C PRO A 695 24.09 -41.89 -10.24
N TYR A 696 23.03 -41.45 -10.93
CA TYR A 696 23.11 -41.06 -12.34
C TYR A 696 24.07 -39.88 -12.58
N ARG A 697 24.25 -39.04 -11.55
CA ARG A 697 25.22 -37.95 -11.48
C ARG A 697 25.79 -37.90 -10.07
N GLU A 698 27.11 -37.78 -9.93
CA GLU A 698 27.69 -37.57 -8.60
C GLU A 698 27.20 -36.25 -8.00
N VAL A 699 26.75 -36.34 -6.75
CA VAL A 699 26.31 -35.19 -5.97
C VAL A 699 27.54 -34.51 -5.40
N ASP A 700 27.84 -33.31 -5.88
CA ASP A 700 28.86 -32.46 -5.27
C ASP A 700 28.36 -31.99 -3.90
N LEU A 701 28.89 -32.59 -2.85
CA LEU A 701 28.55 -32.28 -1.45
C LEU A 701 28.99 -30.87 -1.03
N GLU A 702 29.81 -30.19 -1.85
CA GLU A 702 30.23 -28.81 -1.64
C GLU A 702 29.31 -27.79 -2.33
N MET A 703 28.31 -28.24 -3.11
CA MET A 703 27.40 -27.36 -3.86
C MET A 703 25.90 -27.50 -3.51
N CYS A 704 25.24 -26.37 -3.78
CA CYS A 704 23.83 -26.04 -3.93
C CYS A 704 22.81 -27.18 -4.15
N ALA A 705 21.87 -27.39 -3.21
CA ALA A 705 20.63 -28.13 -3.45
C ALA A 705 19.60 -27.27 -4.20
N PHE A 706 18.64 -27.87 -4.89
CA PHE A 706 17.53 -27.11 -5.48
C PHE A 706 16.67 -26.52 -4.37
N TYR A 707 16.43 -25.21 -4.44
CA TYR A 707 15.59 -24.54 -3.47
C TYR A 707 14.13 -24.93 -3.68
N ASN A 708 13.66 -25.87 -2.86
CA ASN A 708 12.48 -26.67 -3.16
C ASN A 708 11.15 -26.00 -2.81
N ASN A 709 11.14 -24.74 -2.38
CA ASN A 709 9.91 -23.97 -2.25
C ASN A 709 9.19 -23.74 -3.60
N PHE A 710 9.93 -23.96 -4.70
CA PHE A 710 9.42 -24.06 -6.06
C PHE A 710 10.03 -25.30 -6.72
N PHE A 711 9.19 -26.19 -7.27
CA PHE A 711 9.65 -27.19 -8.23
C PHE A 711 8.53 -27.62 -9.17
N VAL A 712 8.91 -28.20 -10.31
CA VAL A 712 8.02 -29.01 -11.16
C VAL A 712 8.65 -30.37 -11.37
N ALA A 713 7.96 -31.46 -11.02
CA ALA A 713 8.54 -32.81 -11.03
C ALA A 713 7.61 -33.81 -11.71
N ASP A 714 8.20 -34.78 -12.42
CA ASP A 714 7.53 -36.01 -12.90
C ASP A 714 7.46 -36.99 -11.71
N LEU A 715 6.29 -37.58 -11.47
CA LEU A 715 5.96 -38.45 -10.33
C LEU A 715 6.73 -39.77 -10.30
#